data_AF-A0A381C4K2-F1
#
_entry.id   AF-A0A381C4K2-F1
#
_cell.length_a   1.000
_cell.length_b   1.000
_cell.length_c   1.000
_cell.angle_alpha   90.00
_cell.angle_beta   90.00
_cell.angle_gamma   90.00
#
_symmetry.space_group_name_H-M   'P 1'
#
loop_
_entity.id
_entity.type
_entity.pdbx_description
1 polymer ?
#
loop_
_entity_poly.entity_id
_entity_poly.type
_entity_poly.pdbx_seq_one_letter_code
_entity_poly.pdbx_strand_id
1 'polypeptide(L)'
;MASDGTRFTFTAGRTPADTFAVVNFKLKQSLSSLFSLDISVACNDPAIGFKAILDEYALLTIWQGEVIKRRVRGIVTFCEQGDSGKHQTLYSMTVRPEFWRSSQRQNCRSFQNYDIQYIFAKLLKEMRIRTHDALFRRPHPPREFCVQFMESDYDFIARLAAEEGIFFFEDEYLDDRDQKLTFTDDRSNLRGLGAFPYNPNAASESSTYCINTFRRSAQIRPAKVTTQDCTFTAPNWQAQYQEEGADLSYQRPDYEIFDYPGRFKDEQHGADFAKYQMDGWRNNVDFASGTSNCPQLQPGRWFTLTDHPREDLNSPWQVVSSEMTGSQPQAQIGSSGQGTTLTNRFHVIPATQTWRPAPLLKPLVDGPQIGIVTGPAGEEIYCDEHGRVTVKFAWDRYNKSNEESSCWVRVSQAWAGTGFGNIAIPRVGQEVIVDFLNGDPDQPIITGRTYHAANRAPGDLPGTKTQMAIRSQTYKGNGYNELMFDDQTGQELLSVHAQKDMKTVVLNNRDTNVKVDHSETIGHNQKVTVGLGQTVKVGKENAVGHDQTITVAHDRSITVRNDQTLKVTRDRRGNSGRDDNLYVERDRKITVKGSQQHNTTQDHISLVKGHHSLEVKGDLAQKVAGALGVDAQGDIVLQSQIKITLRVGSSFVVIHPGGVDITGLKINLNGGGSPGAPVKTLQAAVLSRLSDEEGSEPEQYNIQFSFKDDDGVPYSNTRYVGYLEDGTQFRGVTDNKGCTENFATDGSQVVKVRLLHQSIDMVEGGVYE
;
A
#
# COMPACT_ATOMS: atom_id res chain seq x y z
N MET A 1 -34.49 77.56 11.77
CA MET A 1 -33.12 77.00 11.74
C MET A 1 -32.58 77.26 10.36
N ALA A 2 -31.34 77.75 10.23
CA ALA A 2 -30.73 78.00 8.93
C ALA A 2 -30.74 76.70 8.09
N SER A 3 -31.19 76.81 6.84
CA SER A 3 -31.53 75.68 5.95
C SER A 3 -30.33 74.90 5.40
N ASP A 4 -29.12 75.21 5.88
CA ASP A 4 -27.82 74.74 5.39
C ASP A 4 -26.98 74.00 6.45
N GLY A 5 -27.42 73.95 7.71
CA GLY A 5 -26.67 73.36 8.82
C GLY A 5 -26.62 71.84 8.86
N THR A 6 -25.61 71.29 9.56
CA THR A 6 -25.49 69.85 9.84
C THR A 6 -26.55 69.42 10.87
N ARG A 7 -27.27 68.33 10.60
CA ARG A 7 -28.21 67.71 11.56
C ARG A 7 -28.09 66.18 11.59
N PHE A 8 -28.40 65.58 12.74
CA PHE A 8 -28.40 64.12 12.92
C PHE A 8 -29.79 63.62 13.30
N THR A 9 -30.23 62.55 12.66
CA THR A 9 -31.49 61.86 12.99
C THR A 9 -31.21 60.38 13.24
N PHE A 10 -31.96 59.78 14.16
CA PHE A 10 -31.78 58.38 14.53
C PHE A 10 -33.12 57.68 14.70
N THR A 11 -33.25 56.51 14.10
CA THR A 11 -34.39 55.61 14.31
C THR A 11 -33.87 54.27 14.82
N ALA A 12 -34.55 53.68 15.80
CA ALA A 12 -34.19 52.36 16.32
C ALA A 12 -35.43 51.52 16.63
N GLY A 13 -35.34 50.24 16.30
CA GLY A 13 -36.39 49.30 16.61
C GLY A 13 -37.67 49.54 15.82
N ARG A 14 -38.79 49.13 16.43
CA ARG A 14 -40.14 49.33 15.88
C ARG A 14 -40.80 50.61 16.42
N THR A 15 -40.00 51.59 16.82
CA THR A 15 -40.47 52.86 17.36
C THR A 15 -40.82 53.85 16.23
N PRO A 16 -41.72 54.82 16.45
CA PRO A 16 -41.95 55.93 15.52
C PRO A 16 -40.65 56.67 15.15
N ALA A 17 -40.56 57.20 13.93
CA ALA A 17 -39.33 57.78 13.40
C ALA A 17 -38.82 59.03 14.16
N ASP A 18 -39.70 59.69 14.90
CA ASP A 18 -39.47 60.90 15.72
C ASP A 18 -39.27 60.60 17.21
N THR A 19 -39.17 59.32 17.59
CA THR A 19 -39.02 58.89 19.00
C THR A 19 -37.73 59.39 19.64
N PHE A 20 -36.64 59.41 18.88
CA PHE A 20 -35.29 59.67 19.40
C PHE A 20 -34.67 60.93 18.78
N ALA A 21 -34.28 61.87 19.64
CA ALA A 21 -33.48 63.02 19.26
C ALA A 21 -32.00 62.75 19.58
N VAL A 22 -31.12 62.81 18.58
CA VAL A 22 -29.68 62.55 18.77
C VAL A 22 -29.05 63.66 19.61
N VAL A 23 -28.42 63.29 20.73
CA VAL A 23 -27.64 64.21 21.57
C VAL A 23 -26.17 64.18 21.15
N ASN A 24 -25.59 62.99 21.09
CA ASN A 24 -24.23 62.79 20.59
C ASN A 24 -24.04 61.34 20.12
N PHE A 25 -23.00 61.10 19.33
CA PHE A 25 -22.59 59.75 18.95
C PHE A 25 -21.08 59.64 18.71
N LYS A 26 -20.60 58.41 18.76
CA LYS A 26 -19.26 57.99 18.39
C LYS A 26 -19.34 56.73 17.52
N LEU A 27 -18.92 56.83 16.27
CA LEU A 27 -18.81 55.73 15.33
C LEU A 27 -17.35 55.35 15.13
N LYS A 28 -17.00 54.08 15.35
CA LYS A 28 -15.69 53.50 15.01
C LYS A 28 -15.84 52.47 13.90
N GLN A 29 -15.08 52.60 12.83
CA GLN A 29 -15.06 51.68 11.69
C GLN A 29 -13.61 51.38 11.27
N SER A 30 -13.35 50.16 10.80
CA SER A 30 -12.07 49.77 10.19
C SER A 30 -12.30 48.68 9.15
N LEU A 31 -11.42 48.58 8.15
CA LEU A 31 -11.36 47.41 7.28
C LEU A 31 -11.16 46.15 8.12
N SER A 32 -11.86 45.09 7.73
CA SER A 32 -11.93 43.77 8.40
C SER A 32 -12.19 43.86 9.91
N SER A 33 -13.14 44.70 10.30
CA SER A 33 -13.61 44.81 11.70
C SER A 33 -15.09 45.18 11.74
N LEU A 34 -15.78 44.70 12.77
CA LEU A 34 -17.17 45.08 13.02
C LEU A 34 -17.23 46.50 13.57
N PHE A 35 -17.94 47.42 12.89
CA PHE A 35 -18.09 48.78 13.41
C PHE A 35 -18.81 48.81 14.76
N SER A 36 -18.61 49.89 15.52
CA SER A 36 -19.37 50.21 16.73
C SER A 36 -19.87 51.63 16.66
N LEU A 37 -21.17 51.83 16.76
CA LEU A 37 -21.82 53.14 16.89
C LEU A 37 -22.39 53.23 18.30
N ASP A 38 -21.74 54.00 19.16
CA ASP A 38 -22.25 54.35 20.48
C ASP A 38 -23.00 55.67 20.35
N ILE A 39 -24.28 55.70 20.71
CA ILE A 39 -25.16 56.85 20.50
C ILE A 39 -25.98 57.14 21.74
N SER A 40 -26.05 58.42 22.10
CA SER A 40 -26.92 58.92 23.17
C SER A 40 -28.04 59.75 22.56
N VAL A 41 -29.27 59.43 22.95
CA VAL A 41 -30.50 60.04 22.43
C VAL A 41 -31.40 60.52 23.58
N ALA A 42 -32.10 61.62 23.36
CA ALA A 42 -33.18 62.09 24.22
C ALA A 42 -34.52 61.58 23.67
N CYS A 43 -35.38 61.08 24.54
CA CYS A 43 -36.70 60.56 24.21
C CYS A 43 -37.75 61.16 25.16
N ASN A 44 -38.96 61.44 24.67
CA ASN A 44 -40.07 61.90 25.53
C ASN A 44 -40.75 60.75 26.28
N ASP A 45 -40.60 59.51 25.81
CA ASP A 45 -41.12 58.32 26.47
C ASP A 45 -40.09 57.81 27.49
N PRO A 46 -40.41 57.82 28.80
CA PRO A 46 -39.50 57.36 29.85
C PRO A 46 -39.49 55.84 30.02
N ALA A 47 -40.28 55.10 29.25
CA ALA A 47 -40.54 53.67 29.45
C ALA A 47 -40.41 52.86 28.16
N ILE A 48 -39.49 53.23 27.26
CA ILE A 48 -39.25 52.44 26.04
C ILE A 48 -38.82 51.02 26.42
N GLY A 49 -39.61 50.04 26.03
CA GLY A 49 -39.33 48.63 26.31
C GLY A 49 -38.15 48.11 25.49
N PHE A 50 -37.11 47.58 26.14
CA PHE A 50 -35.91 47.08 25.47
C PHE A 50 -36.18 46.00 24.41
N LYS A 51 -37.25 45.20 24.57
CA LYS A 51 -37.69 44.21 23.56
C LYS A 51 -38.03 44.85 22.20
N ALA A 52 -38.45 46.11 22.17
CA ALA A 52 -38.76 46.81 20.93
C ALA A 52 -37.52 47.36 20.20
N ILE A 53 -36.36 47.38 20.87
CA ILE A 53 -35.11 47.97 20.39
C ILE A 53 -34.01 46.92 20.17
N LEU A 54 -33.76 46.06 21.16
CA LEU A 54 -32.65 45.10 21.12
C LEU A 54 -32.82 44.09 19.99
N ASP A 55 -31.73 43.80 19.29
CA ASP A 55 -31.66 42.95 18.10
C ASP A 55 -32.51 43.43 16.90
N GLU A 56 -33.05 44.66 16.98
CA GLU A 56 -33.78 45.31 15.88
C GLU A 56 -32.91 46.35 15.17
N TYR A 57 -33.32 46.73 13.96
CA TYR A 57 -32.56 47.67 13.13
C TYR A 57 -32.50 49.08 13.73
N ALA A 58 -31.35 49.71 13.57
CA ALA A 58 -31.15 51.12 13.84
C ALA A 58 -30.47 51.82 12.66
N LEU A 59 -30.79 53.11 12.48
CA LEU A 59 -30.30 53.94 11.39
C LEU A 59 -29.95 55.33 11.91
N LEU A 60 -28.65 55.65 11.92
CA LEU A 60 -28.19 57.03 12.05
C LEU A 60 -28.11 57.66 10.66
N THR A 61 -28.66 58.87 10.49
CA THR A 61 -28.54 59.65 9.25
C THR A 61 -27.92 61.01 9.54
N ILE A 62 -26.92 61.37 8.75
CA ILE A 62 -26.22 62.65 8.80
C ILE A 62 -26.63 63.46 7.58
N TRP A 63 -27.10 64.68 7.84
CA TRP A 63 -27.62 65.60 6.83
C TRP A 63 -26.78 66.87 6.79
N GLN A 64 -26.71 67.47 5.60
CA GLN A 64 -26.27 68.85 5.40
C GLN A 64 -27.41 69.59 4.70
N GLY A 65 -28.08 70.51 5.40
CA GLY A 65 -29.37 71.03 4.96
C GLY A 65 -30.36 69.87 4.73
N GLU A 66 -30.91 69.78 3.52
CA GLU A 66 -31.84 68.71 3.13
C GLU A 66 -31.17 67.52 2.41
N VAL A 67 -29.85 67.53 2.22
CA VAL A 67 -29.12 66.47 1.51
C VAL A 67 -28.57 65.47 2.52
N ILE A 68 -28.86 64.18 2.31
CA ILE A 68 -28.24 63.09 3.08
C ILE A 68 -26.78 62.96 2.65
N LYS A 69 -25.89 62.95 3.62
CA LYS A 69 -24.44 62.82 3.37
C LYS A 69 -23.89 61.47 3.79
N ARG A 70 -24.52 60.82 4.76
CA ARG A 70 -24.09 59.53 5.31
C ARG A 70 -25.24 58.87 6.07
N ARG A 71 -25.33 57.55 6.00
CA ARG A 71 -26.13 56.72 6.90
C ARG A 71 -25.29 55.58 7.44
N VAL A 72 -25.66 55.16 8.65
CA VAL A 72 -25.09 53.99 9.30
C VAL A 72 -26.24 53.14 9.78
N ARG A 73 -26.40 51.99 9.14
CA ARG A 73 -27.42 50.99 9.45
C ARG A 73 -26.78 49.84 10.23
N GLY A 74 -27.45 49.39 11.26
CA GLY A 74 -27.02 48.23 12.02
C GLY A 74 -28.15 47.69 12.88
N ILE A 75 -27.79 46.92 13.89
CA ILE A 75 -28.69 46.36 14.90
C ILE A 75 -28.30 46.87 16.28
N VAL A 76 -29.28 47.10 17.15
CA VAL A 76 -29.00 47.52 18.52
C VAL A 76 -28.59 46.31 19.36
N THR A 77 -27.35 46.32 19.86
CA THR A 77 -26.79 45.22 20.69
C THR A 77 -26.76 45.55 22.17
N PHE A 78 -26.89 46.83 22.51
CA PHE A 78 -26.94 47.34 23.88
C PHE A 78 -27.88 48.53 23.93
N CYS A 79 -28.68 48.62 24.99
CA CYS A 79 -29.52 49.76 25.30
C CYS A 79 -29.56 49.96 26.81
N GLU A 80 -29.29 51.18 27.24
CA GLU A 80 -29.35 51.63 28.62
C GLU A 80 -30.32 52.80 28.72
N GLN A 81 -31.20 52.74 29.70
CA GLN A 81 -31.98 53.89 30.14
C GLN A 81 -31.17 54.67 31.17
N GLY A 82 -30.83 55.91 30.83
CA GLY A 82 -30.17 56.85 31.72
C GLY A 82 -31.17 57.66 32.56
N ASP A 83 -30.70 58.82 33.03
CA ASP A 83 -31.49 59.70 33.89
C ASP A 83 -32.74 60.23 33.16
N SER A 84 -33.84 60.31 33.91
CA SER A 84 -35.12 60.87 33.45
C SER A 84 -35.31 62.27 34.02
N GLY A 85 -35.33 63.27 33.13
CA GLY A 85 -35.68 64.64 33.47
C GLY A 85 -37.19 64.89 33.44
N LYS A 86 -37.59 66.17 33.60
CA LYS A 86 -39.01 66.57 33.65
C LYS A 86 -39.78 66.34 32.34
N HIS A 87 -39.08 66.33 31.20
CA HIS A 87 -39.69 66.29 29.86
C HIS A 87 -39.03 65.28 28.92
N GLN A 88 -37.87 64.72 29.28
CA GLN A 88 -37.08 63.83 28.44
C GLN A 88 -36.32 62.82 29.31
N THR A 89 -36.17 61.60 28.81
CA THR A 89 -35.30 60.55 29.32
C THR A 89 -34.17 60.31 28.35
N LEU A 90 -32.95 60.15 28.88
CA LEU A 90 -31.78 59.81 28.07
C LEU A 90 -31.68 58.30 27.87
N TYR A 91 -31.38 57.88 26.65
CA TYR A 91 -31.04 56.50 26.33
C TYR A 91 -29.67 56.44 25.66
N SER A 92 -28.86 55.47 26.05
CA SER A 92 -27.59 55.15 25.39
C SER A 92 -27.74 53.82 24.67
N MET A 93 -27.28 53.73 23.42
CA MET A 93 -27.36 52.52 22.63
C MET A 93 -26.02 52.23 21.95
N THR A 94 -25.69 50.95 21.81
CA THR A 94 -24.62 50.51 20.90
C THR A 94 -25.25 49.80 19.71
N VAL A 95 -24.90 50.28 18.51
CA VAL A 95 -25.32 49.72 17.23
C VAL A 95 -24.12 49.06 16.56
N ARG A 96 -24.30 47.82 16.11
CA ARG A 96 -23.29 47.00 15.43
C ARG A 96 -23.80 46.58 14.04
N PRO A 97 -22.95 46.18 13.09
CA PRO A 97 -23.41 45.62 11.82
C PRO A 97 -24.23 44.34 12.06
N GLU A 98 -25.08 43.95 11.10
CA GLU A 98 -25.77 42.65 11.16
C GLU A 98 -24.77 41.49 11.26
N PHE A 99 -23.60 41.66 10.64
CA PHE A 99 -22.51 40.70 10.71
C PHE A 99 -22.05 40.41 12.13
N TRP A 100 -22.26 41.31 13.09
CA TRP A 100 -21.92 41.06 14.49
C TRP A 100 -22.61 39.82 15.08
N ARG A 101 -23.79 39.44 14.59
CA ARG A 101 -24.47 38.22 15.06
C ARG A 101 -23.60 36.97 14.91
N SER A 102 -22.75 36.91 13.88
CA SER A 102 -21.86 35.76 13.64
C SER A 102 -20.82 35.57 14.76
N SER A 103 -20.52 36.61 15.54
CA SER A 103 -19.65 36.53 16.73
C SER A 103 -20.34 35.89 17.95
N GLN A 104 -21.68 35.78 17.92
CA GLN A 104 -22.47 35.27 19.05
C GLN A 104 -22.70 33.74 18.98
N ARG A 105 -22.24 33.08 17.91
CA ARG A 105 -22.39 31.64 17.69
C ARG A 105 -21.02 31.01 17.47
N GLN A 106 -20.69 30.01 18.28
CA GLN A 106 -19.50 29.16 18.17
C GLN A 106 -19.88 27.77 17.68
N ASN A 107 -19.04 27.14 16.83
CA ASN A 107 -19.40 25.89 16.18
C ASN A 107 -18.20 24.96 15.90
N CYS A 108 -18.51 23.69 15.63
CA CYS A 108 -17.61 22.69 15.05
C CYS A 108 -18.26 22.08 13.81
N ARG A 109 -17.65 22.24 12.64
CA ARG A 109 -18.14 21.69 11.36
C ARG A 109 -17.05 21.66 10.30
N SER A 110 -17.23 20.82 9.28
CA SER A 110 -16.36 20.79 8.10
C SER A 110 -17.11 21.18 6.83
N PHE A 111 -16.37 21.75 5.88
CA PHE A 111 -16.74 22.05 4.51
C PHE A 111 -15.81 21.26 3.58
N GLN A 112 -16.38 20.62 2.57
CA GLN A 112 -15.67 19.76 1.64
C GLN A 112 -15.93 20.20 0.22
N ASN A 113 -14.86 20.41 -0.54
CA ASN A 113 -14.90 20.79 -1.95
C ASN A 113 -15.73 22.07 -2.22
N TYR A 114 -15.64 23.04 -1.30
CA TYR A 114 -16.28 24.35 -1.45
C TYR A 114 -15.25 25.46 -1.47
N ASP A 115 -15.50 26.46 -2.31
CA ASP A 115 -14.72 27.70 -2.35
C ASP A 115 -15.08 28.65 -1.21
N ILE A 116 -14.25 29.69 -1.04
CA ILE A 116 -14.41 30.65 0.04
C ILE A 116 -15.71 31.46 -0.07
N GLN A 117 -16.13 31.77 -1.29
CA GLN A 117 -17.35 32.53 -1.55
C GLN A 117 -18.59 31.76 -1.06
N TYR A 118 -18.64 30.45 -1.35
CA TYR A 118 -19.71 29.58 -0.90
C TYR A 118 -19.73 29.46 0.63
N ILE A 119 -18.55 29.25 1.25
CA ILE A 119 -18.44 29.12 2.72
C ILE A 119 -18.97 30.40 3.40
N PHE A 120 -18.55 31.57 2.93
CA PHE A 120 -19.02 32.86 3.46
C PHE A 120 -20.53 33.02 3.26
N ALA A 121 -21.02 32.84 2.03
CA ALA A 121 -22.45 32.98 1.72
C ALA A 121 -23.32 32.03 2.56
N LYS A 122 -22.86 30.81 2.79
CA LYS A 122 -23.56 29.82 3.63
C LYS A 122 -23.71 30.31 5.07
N LEU A 123 -22.62 30.75 5.69
CA LEU A 123 -22.61 31.21 7.08
C LEU A 123 -23.39 32.51 7.27
N LEU A 124 -23.24 33.47 6.35
CA LEU A 124 -24.00 34.72 6.35
C LEU A 124 -25.50 34.45 6.24
N LYS A 125 -25.91 33.52 5.36
CA LYS A 125 -27.32 33.11 5.22
C LYS A 125 -27.87 32.48 6.50
N GLU A 126 -27.12 31.60 7.16
CA GLU A 126 -27.53 30.99 8.43
C GLU A 126 -27.74 32.04 9.54
N MET A 127 -26.93 33.10 9.54
CA MET A 127 -27.05 34.24 10.46
C MET A 127 -28.02 35.34 9.97
N ARG A 128 -28.76 35.08 8.89
CA ARG A 128 -29.75 35.98 8.29
C ARG A 128 -29.20 37.31 7.76
N ILE A 129 -27.91 37.36 7.44
CA ILE A 129 -27.25 38.50 6.79
C ILE A 129 -27.50 38.38 5.28
N ARG A 130 -28.49 39.12 4.78
CA ARG A 130 -29.01 38.94 3.41
C ARG A 130 -28.32 39.80 2.37
N THR A 131 -27.76 40.93 2.77
CA THR A 131 -27.16 41.93 1.87
C THR A 131 -25.64 41.90 1.99
N HIS A 132 -25.00 41.16 1.09
CA HIS A 132 -23.55 41.12 0.98
C HIS A 132 -23.11 41.05 -0.48
N ASP A 133 -21.93 41.59 -0.77
CA ASP A 133 -21.29 41.53 -2.08
C ASP A 133 -19.93 40.80 -1.94
N ALA A 134 -19.61 39.92 -2.88
CA ALA A 134 -18.29 39.29 -3.00
C ALA A 134 -17.65 39.76 -4.31
N LEU A 135 -16.68 40.66 -4.21
CA LEU A 135 -16.03 41.34 -5.33
C LEU A 135 -14.59 40.83 -5.45
N PHE A 136 -14.43 39.58 -5.89
CA PHE A 136 -13.12 38.96 -6.05
C PHE A 136 -12.61 39.12 -7.49
N ARG A 137 -11.35 39.54 -7.63
CA ARG A 137 -10.66 39.66 -8.92
C ARG A 137 -9.68 38.52 -9.17
N ARG A 138 -9.33 37.78 -8.12
CA ARG A 138 -8.44 36.62 -8.15
C ARG A 138 -9.24 35.34 -7.93
N PRO A 139 -8.75 34.20 -8.45
CA PRO A 139 -9.37 32.92 -8.15
C PRO A 139 -9.13 32.52 -6.69
N HIS A 140 -10.18 32.01 -6.04
CA HIS A 140 -10.14 31.38 -4.71
C HIS A 140 -10.72 29.97 -4.84
N PRO A 141 -9.91 28.94 -5.06
CA PRO A 141 -10.37 27.62 -5.47
C PRO A 141 -11.08 26.88 -4.32
N PRO A 142 -11.83 25.82 -4.66
CA PRO A 142 -12.41 24.94 -3.65
C PRO A 142 -11.35 24.32 -2.74
N ARG A 143 -11.61 24.34 -1.43
CA ARG A 143 -10.80 23.62 -0.44
C ARG A 143 -11.32 22.19 -0.32
N GLU A 144 -10.42 21.20 -0.45
CA GLU A 144 -10.76 19.77 -0.26
C GLU A 144 -11.39 19.52 1.11
N PHE A 145 -10.81 20.14 2.15
CA PHE A 145 -11.29 20.07 3.53
C PHE A 145 -10.99 21.38 4.25
N CYS A 146 -12.02 21.96 4.89
CA CYS A 146 -11.90 23.16 5.69
C CYS A 146 -12.82 23.07 6.91
N VAL A 147 -12.28 23.25 8.10
CA VAL A 147 -12.95 23.00 9.37
C VAL A 147 -13.03 24.31 10.15
N GLN A 148 -14.25 24.62 10.59
CA GLN A 148 -14.51 25.55 11.67
C GLN A 148 -14.44 24.73 12.96
N PHE A 149 -13.43 24.96 13.81
CA PHE A 149 -13.21 24.17 15.01
C PHE A 149 -13.21 25.06 16.25
N MET A 150 -14.26 24.95 17.08
CA MET A 150 -14.42 25.70 18.33
C MET A 150 -14.16 27.21 18.19
N GLU A 151 -14.57 27.80 17.07
CA GLU A 151 -14.42 29.24 16.80
C GLU A 151 -15.79 29.83 16.42
N SER A 152 -15.95 31.14 16.60
CA SER A 152 -17.19 31.81 16.18
C SER A 152 -17.31 31.85 14.65
N ASP A 153 -18.51 32.00 14.12
CA ASP A 153 -18.67 32.16 12.66
C ASP A 153 -17.96 33.42 12.16
N TYR A 154 -17.89 34.47 12.99
CA TYR A 154 -17.11 35.67 12.71
C TYR A 154 -15.63 35.36 12.60
N ASP A 155 -15.06 34.71 13.62
CA ASP A 155 -13.62 34.42 13.67
C ASP A 155 -13.21 33.51 12.52
N PHE A 156 -14.05 32.51 12.19
CA PHE A 156 -13.84 31.63 11.05
C PHE A 156 -13.80 32.40 9.72
N ILE A 157 -14.80 33.26 9.46
CA ILE A 157 -14.83 34.08 8.25
C ILE A 157 -13.64 35.06 8.22
N ALA A 158 -13.33 35.72 9.34
CA ALA A 158 -12.25 36.69 9.42
C ALA A 158 -10.88 36.04 9.18
N ARG A 159 -10.63 34.87 9.77
CA ARG A 159 -9.41 34.08 9.56
C ARG A 159 -9.28 33.64 8.11
N LEU A 160 -10.33 33.04 7.56
CA LEU A 160 -10.33 32.60 6.16
C LEU A 160 -10.18 33.77 5.19
N ALA A 161 -10.79 34.92 5.48
CA ALA A 161 -10.61 36.13 4.69
C ALA A 161 -9.14 36.58 4.74
N ALA A 162 -8.51 36.59 5.92
CA ALA A 162 -7.09 36.92 6.05
C ALA A 162 -6.17 35.95 5.29
N GLU A 163 -6.43 34.63 5.37
CA GLU A 163 -5.70 33.60 4.62
C GLU A 163 -5.80 33.82 3.10
N GLU A 164 -6.99 34.14 2.60
CA GLU A 164 -7.27 34.39 1.19
C GLU A 164 -6.95 35.84 0.76
N GLY A 165 -6.34 36.65 1.63
CA GLY A 165 -6.04 38.05 1.35
C GLY A 165 -7.26 38.95 1.15
N ILE A 166 -8.45 38.49 1.52
CA ILE A 166 -9.71 39.22 1.41
C ILE A 166 -9.85 40.16 2.62
N PHE A 167 -10.31 41.38 2.36
CA PHE A 167 -10.76 42.29 3.39
C PHE A 167 -12.23 42.64 3.21
N PHE A 168 -12.88 43.04 4.31
CA PHE A 168 -14.31 43.34 4.29
C PHE A 168 -14.66 44.65 4.99
N PHE A 169 -15.78 45.24 4.61
CA PHE A 169 -16.31 46.47 5.18
C PHE A 169 -17.81 46.61 4.91
N GLU A 170 -18.46 47.51 5.65
CA GLU A 170 -19.87 47.85 5.45
C GLU A 170 -19.98 49.03 4.48
N ASP A 171 -20.34 48.74 3.23
CA ASP A 171 -20.46 49.75 2.18
C ASP A 171 -21.87 50.35 2.13
N GLU A 172 -21.92 51.68 2.11
CA GLU A 172 -23.18 52.40 2.02
C GLU A 172 -23.48 52.87 0.58
N TYR A 173 -24.70 52.61 0.14
CA TYR A 173 -25.23 53.04 -1.14
C TYR A 173 -26.30 54.11 -0.92
N LEU A 174 -25.92 55.38 -0.97
CA LEU A 174 -26.83 56.51 -0.70
C LEU A 174 -28.11 56.46 -1.56
N ASP A 175 -27.95 56.13 -2.83
CA ASP A 175 -29.01 56.12 -3.84
C ASP A 175 -30.06 55.00 -3.63
N ASP A 176 -29.63 53.82 -3.16
CA ASP A 176 -30.49 52.62 -3.06
C ASP A 176 -31.04 52.36 -1.65
N ARG A 177 -30.78 53.26 -0.68
CA ARG A 177 -31.11 53.06 0.75
C ARG A 177 -30.51 51.80 1.41
N ASP A 178 -29.51 51.19 0.79
CA ASP A 178 -28.90 49.95 1.26
C ASP A 178 -27.50 50.16 1.89
N GLN A 179 -27.22 49.32 2.89
CA GLN A 179 -25.88 49.09 3.42
C GLN A 179 -25.58 47.60 3.25
N LYS A 180 -24.42 47.28 2.68
CA LYS A 180 -24.03 45.91 2.35
C LYS A 180 -22.69 45.57 2.97
N LEU A 181 -22.56 44.34 3.45
CA LEU A 181 -21.26 43.77 3.81
C LEU A 181 -20.52 43.38 2.52
N THR A 182 -19.42 44.04 2.22
CA THR A 182 -18.63 43.80 1.01
C THR A 182 -17.34 43.08 1.36
N PHE A 183 -17.08 41.96 0.69
CA PHE A 183 -15.79 41.26 0.69
C PHE A 183 -15.06 41.55 -0.63
N THR A 184 -13.78 41.89 -0.57
CA THR A 184 -12.96 42.18 -1.75
C THR A 184 -11.50 41.80 -1.51
N ASP A 185 -10.80 41.41 -2.57
CA ASP A 185 -9.40 40.97 -2.58
C ASP A 185 -8.45 41.99 -3.22
N ASP A 186 -9.01 43.06 -3.79
CA ASP A 186 -8.27 44.07 -4.54
C ASP A 186 -8.81 45.49 -4.31
N ARG A 187 -7.90 46.47 -4.23
CA ARG A 187 -8.22 47.89 -4.02
C ARG A 187 -9.02 48.53 -5.14
N SER A 188 -9.02 47.97 -6.35
CA SER A 188 -9.68 48.56 -7.51
C SER A 188 -11.21 48.49 -7.43
N ASN A 189 -11.76 47.73 -6.48
CA ASN A 189 -13.19 47.70 -6.17
C ASN A 189 -13.63 48.83 -5.21
N LEU A 190 -12.68 49.61 -4.67
CA LEU A 190 -12.97 50.71 -3.73
C LEU A 190 -13.48 51.96 -4.45
N ARG A 191 -14.40 52.68 -3.80
CA ARG A 191 -15.07 53.84 -4.39
C ARG A 191 -14.36 55.15 -4.09
N GLY A 192 -14.15 55.95 -5.13
CA GLY A 192 -13.57 57.29 -5.02
C GLY A 192 -14.58 58.31 -4.50
N LEU A 193 -14.15 59.18 -3.60
CA LEU A 193 -14.92 60.31 -3.08
C LEU A 193 -14.57 61.65 -3.77
N GLY A 194 -13.57 61.65 -4.66
CA GLY A 194 -13.07 62.86 -5.32
C GLY A 194 -11.96 63.56 -4.53
N ALA A 195 -11.77 64.85 -4.79
CA ALA A 195 -10.73 65.67 -4.21
C ALA A 195 -11.16 66.31 -2.88
N PHE A 196 -10.30 66.29 -1.87
CA PHE A 196 -10.48 66.99 -0.59
C PHE A 196 -9.31 67.93 -0.33
N PRO A 197 -9.57 69.25 -0.20
CA PRO A 197 -8.52 70.22 0.06
C PRO A 197 -8.02 70.12 1.51
N TYR A 198 -6.72 70.29 1.69
CA TYR A 198 -6.09 70.47 3.00
C TYR A 198 -6.29 71.91 3.48
N ASN A 199 -6.98 72.07 4.62
CA ASN A 199 -7.22 73.37 5.23
C ASN A 199 -7.02 73.31 6.76
N PRO A 200 -5.83 73.68 7.27
CA PRO A 200 -5.52 73.66 8.69
C PRO A 200 -6.19 74.79 9.49
N ASN A 201 -6.74 75.81 8.83
CA ASN A 201 -7.26 77.04 9.45
C ASN A 201 -8.78 77.05 9.60
N ALA A 202 -9.42 75.91 9.86
CA ALA A 202 -10.88 75.78 9.94
C ALA A 202 -11.51 76.39 11.22
N ALA A 203 -11.10 77.62 11.57
CA ALA A 203 -11.65 78.41 12.67
C ALA A 203 -12.98 79.11 12.32
N SER A 204 -13.55 78.89 11.13
CA SER A 204 -14.83 79.47 10.74
C SER A 204 -15.58 78.53 9.80
N GLU A 205 -16.90 78.53 9.93
CA GLU A 205 -17.89 77.77 9.17
C GLU A 205 -17.57 77.68 7.67
N SER A 206 -16.85 76.63 7.28
CA SER A 206 -16.67 76.27 5.88
C SER A 206 -17.76 75.30 5.50
N SER A 207 -18.68 75.72 4.63
CA SER A 207 -19.64 74.85 3.95
C SER A 207 -18.97 73.78 3.08
N THR A 208 -17.66 73.90 2.84
CA THR A 208 -16.83 72.94 2.08
C THR A 208 -16.21 71.89 3.01
N TYR A 209 -16.32 70.61 2.62
CA TYR A 209 -15.60 69.53 3.29
C TYR A 209 -14.09 69.58 2.99
N CYS A 210 -13.27 69.46 4.02
CA CYS A 210 -11.81 69.59 3.92
C CYS A 210 -11.09 68.68 4.92
N ILE A 211 -9.79 68.49 4.71
CA ILE A 211 -8.89 67.80 5.65
C ILE A 211 -8.20 68.86 6.51
N ASN A 212 -8.41 68.83 7.83
CA ASN A 212 -7.90 69.84 8.76
C ASN A 212 -6.52 69.49 9.30
N THR A 213 -6.26 68.21 9.53
CA THR A 213 -4.94 67.73 9.92
C THR A 213 -4.59 66.53 9.06
N PHE A 214 -3.33 66.43 8.67
CA PHE A 214 -2.82 65.30 7.90
C PHE A 214 -1.38 65.01 8.34
N ARG A 215 -1.18 63.86 8.98
CA ARG A 215 0.08 63.44 9.58
C ARG A 215 0.50 62.13 8.92
N ARG A 216 1.44 62.21 7.97
CA ARG A 216 2.08 61.02 7.41
C ARG A 216 3.05 60.39 8.42
N SER A 217 3.10 59.07 8.44
CA SER A 217 3.92 58.25 9.32
C SER A 217 4.42 57.05 8.54
N ALA A 218 5.63 56.59 8.86
CA ALA A 218 6.19 55.38 8.29
C ALA A 218 6.87 54.54 9.38
N GLN A 219 6.90 53.22 9.21
CA GLN A 219 7.52 52.30 10.16
C GLN A 219 8.10 51.06 9.48
N ILE A 220 9.05 50.41 10.17
CA ILE A 220 9.63 49.14 9.71
C ILE A 220 8.67 47.98 9.93
N ARG A 221 8.68 47.01 9.01
CA ARG A 221 7.90 45.77 9.05
C ARG A 221 8.73 44.61 8.50
N PRO A 222 8.28 43.34 8.59
CA PRO A 222 8.91 42.24 7.87
C PRO A 222 9.23 42.64 6.42
N ALA A 223 10.39 42.23 5.93
CA ALA A 223 10.91 42.51 4.61
C ALA A 223 10.62 41.38 3.61
N LYS A 224 10.44 40.16 4.10
CA LYS A 224 10.20 38.97 3.29
C LYS A 224 9.31 37.99 4.04
N VAL A 225 8.43 37.30 3.31
CA VAL A 225 7.72 36.12 3.79
C VAL A 225 8.17 34.93 2.95
N THR A 226 8.54 33.83 3.60
CA THR A 226 8.75 32.52 2.98
C THR A 226 7.72 31.55 3.55
N THR A 227 6.90 30.96 2.69
CA THR A 227 5.94 29.90 3.07
C THR A 227 6.43 28.57 2.53
N GLN A 228 6.29 27.50 3.32
CA GLN A 228 6.66 26.15 2.90
C GLN A 228 5.58 25.14 3.31
N ASP A 229 5.31 24.15 2.45
CA ASP A 229 4.44 23.01 2.81
C ASP A 229 5.00 21.70 2.23
N CYS A 230 4.33 20.58 2.48
CA CYS A 230 4.61 19.31 1.83
C CYS A 230 3.31 18.55 1.52
N THR A 231 3.28 17.88 0.37
CA THR A 231 2.17 17.00 0.00
C THR A 231 2.66 15.60 -0.30
N PHE A 232 1.95 14.61 0.23
CA PHE A 232 2.29 13.21 0.02
C PHE A 232 2.06 12.74 -1.43
N THR A 233 1.25 13.46 -2.20
CA THR A 233 1.00 13.17 -3.62
C THR A 233 2.18 13.60 -4.51
N ALA A 234 3.03 14.50 -4.03
CA ALA A 234 4.22 14.98 -4.73
C ALA A 234 5.37 15.25 -3.73
N PRO A 235 5.94 14.20 -3.09
CA PRO A 235 6.85 14.36 -1.96
C PRO A 235 8.19 15.03 -2.29
N ASN A 236 8.57 15.09 -3.57
CA ASN A 236 9.80 15.75 -4.03
C ASN A 236 9.57 17.21 -4.47
N TRP A 237 8.32 17.67 -4.54
CA TRP A 237 8.00 19.05 -4.85
C TRP A 237 8.45 19.92 -3.67
N GLN A 238 9.29 20.94 -3.95
CA GLN A 238 9.89 21.78 -2.92
C GLN A 238 8.86 22.63 -2.16
N ALA A 239 7.74 22.96 -2.82
CA ALA A 239 6.58 23.62 -2.21
C ALA A 239 6.95 24.82 -1.32
N GLN A 240 7.88 25.66 -1.79
CA GLN A 240 8.37 26.84 -1.08
C GLN A 240 8.19 28.09 -1.95
N TYR A 241 7.52 29.11 -1.40
CA TYR A 241 7.21 30.35 -2.10
C TYR A 241 7.59 31.56 -1.26
N GLN A 242 8.09 32.61 -1.92
CA GLN A 242 8.63 33.80 -1.27
C GLN A 242 8.02 35.05 -1.88
N GLU A 243 7.69 36.02 -1.03
CA GLU A 243 7.34 37.39 -1.45
C GLU A 243 8.23 38.38 -0.70
N GLU A 244 8.84 39.31 -1.44
CA GLU A 244 9.56 40.46 -0.88
C GLU A 244 8.63 41.66 -0.72
N GLY A 245 8.80 42.41 0.37
CA GLY A 245 8.06 43.63 0.62
C GLY A 245 8.49 44.76 -0.33
N ALA A 246 7.53 45.58 -0.76
CA ALA A 246 7.82 46.83 -1.46
C ALA A 246 8.36 47.93 -0.51
N ASP A 247 9.05 48.94 -1.05
CA ASP A 247 9.51 50.15 -0.33
C ASP A 247 10.36 49.87 0.92
N LEU A 248 11.41 49.06 0.76
CA LEU A 248 12.33 48.68 1.85
C LEU A 248 13.38 49.75 2.19
N SER A 249 13.33 50.93 1.59
CA SER A 249 14.34 52.00 1.71
C SER A 249 14.64 52.46 3.14
N TYR A 250 13.72 52.23 4.07
CA TYR A 250 13.83 52.62 5.48
C TYR A 250 14.19 51.47 6.43
N GLN A 251 14.49 50.28 5.90
CA GLN A 251 14.74 49.08 6.71
C GLN A 251 15.78 48.16 6.06
N ARG A 252 16.21 47.16 6.82
CA ARG A 252 17.05 46.09 6.26
C ARG A 252 16.19 45.04 5.54
N PRO A 253 16.72 44.36 4.51
CA PRO A 253 15.98 43.34 3.76
C PRO A 253 15.94 41.97 4.45
N ASP A 254 16.68 41.76 5.55
CA ASP A 254 16.84 40.45 6.20
C ASP A 254 15.80 40.15 7.30
N TYR A 255 14.77 40.98 7.47
CA TYR A 255 13.66 40.70 8.39
C TYR A 255 12.67 39.73 7.76
N GLU A 256 12.94 38.43 7.90
CA GLU A 256 12.12 37.36 7.32
C GLU A 256 11.10 36.79 8.33
N ILE A 257 9.90 36.52 7.83
CA ILE A 257 8.96 35.57 8.43
C ILE A 257 9.02 34.28 7.62
N PHE A 258 9.28 33.17 8.29
CA PHE A 258 9.18 31.84 7.73
C PHE A 258 7.95 31.15 8.31
N ASP A 259 7.07 30.64 7.45
CA ASP A 259 5.79 30.03 7.84
C ASP A 259 5.67 28.60 7.31
N TYR A 260 5.35 27.67 8.22
CA TYR A 260 5.15 26.25 7.93
C TYR A 260 4.10 25.68 8.89
N PRO A 261 3.08 24.96 8.41
CA PRO A 261 2.82 24.62 7.00
C PRO A 261 2.06 25.72 6.25
N GLY A 262 2.40 25.91 4.97
CA GLY A 262 1.88 27.01 4.12
C GLY A 262 0.47 26.82 3.55
N ARG A 263 -0.12 25.62 3.59
CA ARG A 263 -1.50 25.28 3.22
C ARG A 263 -1.89 25.42 1.75
N PHE A 264 -0.96 25.12 0.85
CA PHE A 264 -1.20 25.09 -0.60
C PHE A 264 -0.83 23.73 -1.19
N LYS A 265 -1.45 23.39 -2.33
CA LYS A 265 -1.19 22.15 -3.08
C LYS A 265 -0.74 22.40 -4.51
N ASP A 266 -0.60 23.66 -4.90
CA ASP A 266 -0.13 24.10 -6.20
C ASP A 266 0.67 25.41 -6.08
N GLU A 267 1.36 25.76 -7.17
CA GLU A 267 2.31 26.86 -7.17
C GLU A 267 1.66 28.24 -7.09
N GLN A 268 0.51 28.42 -7.73
CA GLN A 268 -0.17 29.70 -7.81
C GLN A 268 -0.68 30.10 -6.42
N HIS A 269 -1.36 29.19 -5.70
CA HIS A 269 -1.84 29.48 -4.35
C HIS A 269 -0.71 29.66 -3.34
N GLY A 270 0.39 28.92 -3.48
CA GLY A 270 1.56 29.12 -2.63
C GLY A 270 2.17 30.52 -2.79
N ALA A 271 2.31 30.99 -4.03
CA ALA A 271 2.76 32.36 -4.30
C ALA A 271 1.76 33.41 -3.80
N ASP A 272 0.46 33.21 -4.02
CA ASP A 272 -0.59 34.13 -3.55
C ASP A 272 -0.63 34.22 -2.02
N PHE A 273 -0.49 33.11 -1.28
CA PHE A 273 -0.47 33.13 0.18
C PHE A 273 0.76 33.84 0.74
N ALA A 274 1.95 33.59 0.19
CA ALA A 274 3.15 34.34 0.57
C ALA A 274 2.95 35.85 0.37
N LYS A 275 2.35 36.22 -0.76
CA LYS A 275 2.00 37.62 -1.06
C LYS A 275 0.96 38.21 -0.11
N TYR A 276 -0.11 37.48 0.18
CA TYR A 276 -1.19 37.97 1.04
C TYR A 276 -0.69 38.18 2.47
N GLN A 277 0.13 37.27 2.98
CA GLN A 277 0.80 37.45 4.27
C GLN A 277 1.73 38.67 4.25
N MET A 278 2.54 38.83 3.20
CA MET A 278 3.46 39.97 3.08
C MET A 278 2.70 41.31 3.06
N ASP A 279 1.67 41.42 2.22
CA ASP A 279 0.78 42.58 2.16
C ASP A 279 0.12 42.86 3.52
N GLY A 280 -0.33 41.81 4.23
CA GLY A 280 -0.95 41.90 5.55
C GLY A 280 -0.01 42.39 6.65
N TRP A 281 1.21 41.86 6.71
CA TRP A 281 2.24 42.32 7.66
C TRP A 281 2.72 43.74 7.37
N ARG A 282 2.63 44.18 6.11
CA ARG A 282 3.05 45.51 5.64
C ARG A 282 1.88 46.47 5.37
N ASN A 283 0.68 46.16 5.85
CA ASN A 283 -0.53 46.94 5.59
C ASN A 283 -0.54 48.35 6.22
N ASN A 284 0.51 48.71 6.97
CA ASN A 284 0.67 49.99 7.66
C ASN A 284 2.14 50.48 7.64
N VAL A 285 2.90 50.18 6.59
CA VAL A 285 4.30 50.66 6.44
C VAL A 285 4.35 52.15 6.16
N ASP A 286 3.57 52.66 5.21
CA ASP A 286 3.38 54.07 4.92
C ASP A 286 1.90 54.41 5.08
N PHE A 287 1.58 55.30 6.00
CA PHE A 287 0.21 55.64 6.35
C PHE A 287 0.11 57.10 6.75
N ALA A 288 -1.10 57.64 6.75
CA ALA A 288 -1.36 58.94 7.32
C ALA A 288 -2.57 58.91 8.25
N SER A 289 -2.58 59.80 9.23
CA SER A 289 -3.72 60.03 10.12
C SER A 289 -4.14 61.48 10.05
N GLY A 290 -5.43 61.74 10.19
CA GLY A 290 -5.95 63.10 10.03
C GLY A 290 -7.32 63.31 10.61
N THR A 291 -7.77 64.56 10.54
CA THR A 291 -9.10 64.98 10.98
C THR A 291 -9.80 65.74 9.86
N SER A 292 -11.09 65.54 9.70
CA SER A 292 -11.93 66.19 8.68
C SER A 292 -13.33 66.47 9.24
N ASN A 293 -14.03 67.42 8.63
CA ASN A 293 -15.46 67.64 8.82
C ASN A 293 -16.35 66.78 7.89
N CYS A 294 -15.76 65.92 7.06
CA CYS A 294 -16.50 65.09 6.09
C CYS A 294 -17.05 63.80 6.73
N PRO A 295 -18.38 63.55 6.68
CA PRO A 295 -18.97 62.29 7.15
C PRO A 295 -18.73 61.10 6.19
N GLN A 296 -18.22 61.34 4.99
CA GLN A 296 -18.09 60.31 3.93
C GLN A 296 -16.77 59.52 4.00
N LEU A 297 -15.78 60.00 4.76
CA LEU A 297 -14.50 59.31 4.95
C LEU A 297 -14.70 58.07 5.86
N GLN A 298 -14.80 56.90 5.24
CA GLN A 298 -15.09 55.61 5.86
C GLN A 298 -14.26 54.51 5.19
N PRO A 299 -14.05 53.35 5.84
CA PRO A 299 -13.49 52.18 5.19
C PRO A 299 -14.25 51.80 3.91
N GLY A 300 -13.54 51.35 2.88
CA GLY A 300 -14.13 51.07 1.56
C GLY A 300 -14.05 52.22 0.57
N ARG A 301 -13.53 53.38 1.00
CA ARG A 301 -13.41 54.59 0.19
C ARG A 301 -11.96 55.03 0.01
N TRP A 302 -11.72 55.76 -1.06
CA TRP A 302 -10.48 56.49 -1.27
C TRP A 302 -10.79 57.92 -1.72
N PHE A 303 -9.84 58.84 -1.52
CA PHE A 303 -9.96 60.24 -1.94
C PHE A 303 -8.61 60.76 -2.41
N THR A 304 -8.61 61.86 -3.16
CA THR A 304 -7.38 62.58 -3.53
C THR A 304 -7.18 63.76 -2.59
N LEU A 305 -6.06 63.82 -1.88
CA LEU A 305 -5.70 65.01 -1.11
C LEU A 305 -5.25 66.11 -2.08
N THR A 306 -5.69 67.34 -1.87
CA THR A 306 -5.24 68.52 -2.64
C THR A 306 -4.83 69.65 -1.71
N ASP A 307 -4.12 70.65 -2.23
CA ASP A 307 -3.75 71.88 -1.53
C ASP A 307 -2.88 71.67 -0.26
N HIS A 308 -2.27 70.49 -0.10
CA HIS A 308 -1.28 70.26 0.93
C HIS A 308 0.05 70.93 0.53
N PRO A 309 0.74 71.66 1.43
CA PRO A 309 2.01 72.36 1.10
C PRO A 309 3.16 71.44 0.70
N ARG A 310 3.02 70.14 0.94
CA ARG A 310 3.96 69.09 0.56
C ARG A 310 3.37 68.31 -0.62
N GLU A 311 3.95 68.50 -1.80
CA GLU A 311 3.33 68.09 -3.07
C GLU A 311 3.15 66.58 -3.24
N ASP A 312 4.09 65.77 -2.74
CA ASP A 312 3.99 64.30 -2.79
C ASP A 312 2.77 63.75 -2.01
N LEU A 313 2.25 64.51 -1.04
CA LEU A 313 1.05 64.13 -0.29
C LEU A 313 -0.25 64.42 -1.04
N ASN A 314 -0.21 65.27 -2.08
CA ASN A 314 -1.36 65.58 -2.95
C ASN A 314 -1.67 64.41 -3.89
N SER A 315 -1.94 63.25 -3.29
CA SER A 315 -2.06 61.95 -3.93
C SER A 315 -3.37 61.24 -3.53
N PRO A 316 -3.75 60.16 -4.22
CA PRO A 316 -4.84 59.29 -3.79
C PRO A 316 -4.52 58.50 -2.51
N TRP A 317 -5.43 58.55 -1.53
CA TRP A 317 -5.34 57.89 -0.23
C TRP A 317 -6.57 57.01 0.02
N GLN A 318 -6.33 55.77 0.43
CA GLN A 318 -7.35 54.79 0.79
C GLN A 318 -7.65 54.86 2.28
N VAL A 319 -8.92 54.98 2.66
CA VAL A 319 -9.35 55.02 4.06
C VAL A 319 -9.40 53.60 4.64
N VAL A 320 -8.58 53.36 5.66
CA VAL A 320 -8.51 52.07 6.37
C VAL A 320 -9.40 52.06 7.60
N SER A 321 -9.41 53.15 8.37
CA SER A 321 -10.26 53.30 9.55
C SER A 321 -10.77 54.72 9.72
N SER A 322 -11.91 54.84 10.38
CA SER A 322 -12.50 56.12 10.76
C SER A 322 -13.12 56.08 12.16
N GLU A 323 -12.97 57.18 12.89
CA GLU A 323 -13.60 57.46 14.17
C GLU A 323 -14.33 58.80 14.05
N MET A 324 -15.66 58.73 13.88
CA MET A 324 -16.52 59.89 13.69
C MET A 324 -17.30 60.20 14.96
N THR A 325 -17.23 61.43 15.43
CA THR A 325 -17.99 61.94 16.57
C THR A 325 -18.91 63.07 16.12
N GLY A 326 -20.15 63.04 16.57
CA GLY A 326 -21.13 64.10 16.34
C GLY A 326 -21.75 64.54 17.66
N SER A 327 -21.98 65.84 17.81
CA SER A 327 -22.67 66.42 18.97
C SER A 327 -23.75 67.38 18.50
N GLN A 328 -24.95 67.23 19.06
CA GLN A 328 -26.13 68.04 18.82
C GLN A 328 -26.76 68.43 20.17
N PRO A 329 -26.11 69.32 20.95
CA PRO A 329 -26.52 69.63 22.33
C PRO A 329 -27.95 70.15 22.45
N GLN A 330 -28.46 70.81 21.40
CA GLN A 330 -29.82 71.35 21.35
C GLN A 330 -30.94 70.30 21.39
N ALA A 331 -30.62 69.01 21.20
CA ALA A 331 -31.58 67.93 21.36
C ALA A 331 -31.98 67.69 22.83
N GLN A 332 -31.12 68.08 23.77
CA GLN A 332 -31.36 67.97 25.21
C GLN A 332 -31.93 69.28 25.76
N ILE A 333 -33.11 69.21 26.39
CA ILE A 333 -33.74 70.38 27.01
C ILE A 333 -32.85 70.91 28.14
N GLY A 334 -32.54 72.22 28.09
CA GLY A 334 -31.68 72.90 29.07
C GLY A 334 -30.25 73.19 28.59
N SER A 335 -29.85 72.67 27.41
CA SER A 335 -28.58 73.03 26.77
C SER A 335 -28.70 74.39 26.03
N SER A 336 -27.78 75.32 26.30
CA SER A 336 -27.69 76.61 25.61
C SER A 336 -26.28 76.84 25.04
N GLY A 337 -26.18 77.35 23.80
CA GLY A 337 -24.97 78.03 23.31
C GLY A 337 -23.96 77.23 22.47
N GLN A 338 -24.27 76.01 22.00
CA GLN A 338 -23.39 75.24 21.10
C GLN A 338 -24.17 74.73 19.88
N GLY A 339 -23.65 74.96 18.67
CA GLY A 339 -24.21 74.43 17.42
C GLY A 339 -23.88 72.96 17.21
N THR A 340 -24.47 72.34 16.17
CA THR A 340 -24.15 70.96 15.79
C THR A 340 -22.70 70.86 15.32
N THR A 341 -21.92 69.94 15.89
CA THR A 341 -20.53 69.69 15.50
C THR A 341 -20.34 68.26 15.00
N LEU A 342 -19.45 68.09 14.03
CA LEU A 342 -19.05 66.79 13.49
C LEU A 342 -17.53 66.77 13.30
N THR A 343 -16.87 65.72 13.78
CA THR A 343 -15.44 65.49 13.56
C THR A 343 -15.26 64.06 13.12
N ASN A 344 -14.49 63.84 12.05
CA ASN A 344 -14.11 62.52 11.59
C ASN A 344 -12.58 62.39 11.62
N ARG A 345 -12.08 61.51 12.47
CA ARG A 345 -10.66 61.14 12.52
C ARG A 345 -10.45 59.91 11.65
N PHE A 346 -9.47 59.92 10.77
CA PHE A 346 -9.26 58.82 9.84
C PHE A 346 -7.80 58.35 9.82
N HIS A 347 -7.60 57.10 9.44
CA HIS A 347 -6.31 56.55 9.04
C HIS A 347 -6.39 56.07 7.60
N VAL A 348 -5.36 56.39 6.83
CA VAL A 348 -5.28 56.09 5.40
C VAL A 348 -3.93 55.51 5.04
N ILE A 349 -3.90 54.76 3.94
CA ILE A 349 -2.68 54.29 3.27
C ILE A 349 -2.68 54.78 1.82
N PRO A 350 -1.54 54.73 1.08
CA PRO A 350 -1.53 55.02 -0.34
C PRO A 350 -2.59 54.20 -1.10
N ALA A 351 -3.39 54.85 -1.94
CA ALA A 351 -4.45 54.14 -2.68
C ALA A 351 -3.91 53.24 -3.81
N THR A 352 -2.59 53.17 -4.00
CA THR A 352 -1.92 52.22 -4.90
C THR A 352 -1.74 50.84 -4.26
N GLN A 353 -1.74 50.76 -2.93
CA GLN A 353 -1.59 49.52 -2.16
C GLN A 353 -2.94 48.82 -1.96
N THR A 354 -2.97 47.50 -2.14
CA THR A 354 -4.10 46.68 -1.67
C THR A 354 -3.92 46.44 -0.17
N TRP A 355 -4.83 46.98 0.64
CA TRP A 355 -4.82 46.68 2.07
C TRP A 355 -5.22 45.21 2.28
N ARG A 356 -4.52 44.49 3.15
CA ARG A 356 -4.91 43.14 3.57
C ARG A 356 -4.88 43.03 5.09
N PRO A 357 -5.71 42.17 5.69
CA PRO A 357 -5.61 41.89 7.13
C PRO A 357 -4.25 41.27 7.44
N ALA A 358 -3.71 41.53 8.62
CA ALA A 358 -2.59 40.75 9.12
C ALA A 358 -3.04 39.29 9.31
N PRO A 359 -2.17 38.29 9.08
CA PRO A 359 -2.50 36.89 9.31
C PRO A 359 -3.05 36.64 10.72
N LEU A 360 -4.15 35.89 10.82
CA LEU A 360 -4.80 35.55 12.08
C LEU A 360 -4.45 34.12 12.51
N LEU A 361 -4.41 33.89 13.81
CA LEU A 361 -4.15 32.55 14.36
C LEU A 361 -5.31 31.61 14.03
N LYS A 362 -4.97 30.35 13.73
CA LYS A 362 -5.92 29.27 13.51
C LYS A 362 -6.25 28.56 14.82
N PRO A 363 -7.50 28.06 15.01
CA PRO A 363 -7.76 27.13 16.10
C PRO A 363 -6.90 25.87 15.94
N LEU A 364 -6.43 25.37 17.08
CA LEU A 364 -5.65 24.14 17.16
C LEU A 364 -6.50 23.06 17.85
N VAL A 365 -6.32 21.82 17.42
CA VAL A 365 -6.83 20.65 18.14
C VAL A 365 -5.76 20.23 19.15
N ASP A 366 -6.10 20.30 20.44
CA ASP A 366 -5.15 20.03 21.53
C ASP A 366 -4.59 18.59 21.55
N GLY A 367 -5.28 17.65 20.92
CA GLY A 367 -4.82 16.27 20.82
C GLY A 367 -5.75 15.37 20.02
N PRO A 368 -5.39 14.08 19.88
CA PRO A 368 -6.10 13.14 19.03
C PRO A 368 -7.57 13.00 19.43
N GLN A 369 -8.42 12.82 18.42
CA GLN A 369 -9.86 12.64 18.55
C GLN A 369 -10.27 11.25 18.07
N ILE A 370 -11.45 10.80 18.49
CA ILE A 370 -12.05 9.59 17.96
C ILE A 370 -12.81 9.90 16.67
N GLY A 371 -12.57 9.10 15.63
CA GLY A 371 -13.36 9.06 14.40
C GLY A 371 -13.95 7.68 14.18
N ILE A 372 -15.12 7.62 13.53
CA ILE A 372 -15.71 6.36 13.07
C ILE A 372 -15.53 6.27 11.56
N VAL A 373 -14.96 5.18 11.07
CA VAL A 373 -14.73 4.99 9.62
C VAL A 373 -16.07 4.91 8.89
N THR A 374 -16.19 5.64 7.79
CA THR A 374 -17.41 5.73 6.98
C THR A 374 -17.18 5.29 5.53
N GLY A 375 -18.28 4.99 4.84
CA GLY A 375 -18.30 4.62 3.43
C GLY A 375 -19.72 4.49 2.91
N PRO A 376 -19.90 4.11 1.64
CA PRO A 376 -21.21 3.92 1.02
C PRO A 376 -22.05 2.85 1.73
N ALA A 377 -23.37 2.97 1.62
CA ALA A 377 -24.29 2.02 2.22
C ALA A 377 -24.04 0.59 1.70
N GLY A 378 -23.91 -0.37 2.63
CA GLY A 378 -23.68 -1.78 2.32
C GLY A 378 -22.21 -2.15 2.04
N GLU A 379 -21.29 -1.18 2.06
CA GLU A 379 -19.87 -1.43 1.91
C GLU A 379 -19.19 -1.68 3.26
N GLU A 380 -18.26 -2.64 3.29
CA GLU A 380 -17.52 -3.00 4.51
C GLU A 380 -16.12 -2.36 4.52
N ILE A 381 -15.51 -2.19 3.35
CA ILE A 381 -14.19 -1.58 3.18
C ILE A 381 -14.29 -0.51 2.11
N TYR A 382 -14.03 0.75 2.47
CA TYR A 382 -14.05 1.88 1.56
C TYR A 382 -12.74 2.67 1.69
N CYS A 383 -11.84 2.49 0.73
CA CYS A 383 -10.56 3.19 0.67
C CYS A 383 -10.18 3.59 -0.76
N ASP A 384 -9.27 4.55 -0.89
CA ASP A 384 -8.71 4.97 -2.18
C ASP A 384 -7.40 4.23 -2.53
N GLU A 385 -6.76 4.64 -3.63
CA GLU A 385 -5.49 4.05 -4.11
C GLU A 385 -4.31 4.17 -3.14
N HIS A 386 -4.42 5.06 -2.14
CA HIS A 386 -3.41 5.28 -1.10
C HIS A 386 -3.78 4.58 0.22
N GLY A 387 -4.86 3.81 0.26
CA GLY A 387 -5.35 3.16 1.49
C GLY A 387 -5.90 4.15 2.52
N ARG A 388 -6.29 5.36 2.09
CA ARG A 388 -6.97 6.35 2.93
C ARG A 388 -8.42 5.96 3.13
N VAL A 389 -9.03 6.39 4.24
CA VAL A 389 -10.46 6.14 4.52
C VAL A 389 -11.16 7.46 4.85
N THR A 390 -12.49 7.47 4.78
CA THR A 390 -13.29 8.60 5.29
C THR A 390 -13.69 8.32 6.74
N VAL A 391 -13.87 9.38 7.54
CA VAL A 391 -14.25 9.27 8.95
C VAL A 391 -15.36 10.25 9.31
N LYS A 392 -16.16 9.87 10.29
CA LYS A 392 -17.13 10.72 10.95
C LYS A 392 -16.62 11.12 12.33
N PHE A 393 -16.47 12.42 12.57
CA PHE A 393 -16.19 12.97 13.88
C PHE A 393 -17.48 13.18 14.69
N ALA A 394 -17.40 12.98 16.00
CA ALA A 394 -18.55 13.15 16.91
C ALA A 394 -19.05 14.61 16.98
N TRP A 395 -18.16 15.59 16.79
CA TRP A 395 -18.50 17.02 16.81
C TRP A 395 -19.10 17.52 15.49
N ASP A 396 -18.99 16.76 14.39
CA ASP A 396 -19.57 17.17 13.11
C ASP A 396 -21.06 16.83 13.07
N ARG A 397 -21.89 17.87 13.17
CA ARG A 397 -23.36 17.76 13.20
C ARG A 397 -24.03 17.91 11.84
N TYR A 398 -23.28 18.29 10.80
CA TYR A 398 -23.87 18.76 9.54
C TYR A 398 -23.74 17.74 8.41
N ASN A 399 -22.62 17.04 8.31
CA ASN A 399 -22.46 16.02 7.27
C ASN A 399 -23.13 14.72 7.70
N LYS A 400 -23.58 13.93 6.73
CA LYS A 400 -24.13 12.60 6.99
C LYS A 400 -23.01 11.65 7.39
N SER A 401 -23.36 10.55 8.05
CA SER A 401 -22.42 9.47 8.40
C SER A 401 -22.30 8.49 7.23
N ASN A 402 -21.73 8.94 6.12
CA ASN A 402 -21.54 8.18 4.88
C ASN A 402 -20.20 8.54 4.20
N GLU A 403 -19.99 8.18 2.94
CA GLU A 403 -18.79 8.49 2.15
C GLU A 403 -18.47 9.99 2.02
N GLU A 404 -19.42 10.87 2.33
CA GLU A 404 -19.25 12.33 2.30
C GLU A 404 -18.92 12.91 3.69
N SER A 405 -18.64 12.08 4.71
CA SER A 405 -18.43 12.53 6.10
C SER A 405 -17.19 13.43 6.26
N SER A 406 -16.11 13.11 5.57
CA SER A 406 -14.83 13.82 5.61
C SER A 406 -14.08 13.67 4.30
N CYS A 407 -12.97 14.41 4.17
CA CYS A 407 -11.96 14.12 3.17
C CYS A 407 -11.32 12.74 3.39
N TRP A 408 -10.47 12.34 2.44
CA TRP A 408 -9.66 11.14 2.55
C TRP A 408 -8.54 11.29 3.58
N VAL A 409 -8.65 10.53 4.68
CA VAL A 409 -7.71 10.57 5.81
C VAL A 409 -6.69 9.45 5.67
N ARG A 410 -5.40 9.79 5.71
CA ARG A 410 -4.30 8.82 5.70
C ARG A 410 -4.29 7.97 6.97
N VAL A 411 -3.95 6.70 6.81
CA VAL A 411 -3.87 5.72 7.90
C VAL A 411 -2.43 5.34 8.15
N SER A 412 -1.93 5.61 9.36
CA SER A 412 -0.64 5.12 9.83
C SER A 412 -0.59 3.59 9.77
N GLN A 413 0.53 3.05 9.29
CA GLN A 413 0.77 1.61 9.20
C GLN A 413 1.92 1.22 10.14
N ALA A 414 1.93 -0.02 10.61
CA ALA A 414 3.00 -0.52 11.47
C ALA A 414 4.38 -0.53 10.76
N TRP A 415 4.39 -0.67 9.43
CA TRP A 415 5.60 -0.60 8.61
C TRP A 415 5.23 -0.21 7.17
N ALA A 416 5.80 0.86 6.61
CA ALA A 416 5.49 1.33 5.26
C ALA A 416 6.77 1.66 4.48
N GLY A 417 7.06 0.89 3.43
CA GLY A 417 8.16 1.13 2.50
C GLY A 417 7.71 1.00 1.05
N THR A 418 8.59 1.33 0.10
CA THR A 418 8.28 1.30 -1.34
C THR A 418 8.06 -0.14 -1.81
N GLY A 419 6.80 -0.56 -1.95
CA GLY A 419 6.43 -1.90 -2.41
C GLY A 419 6.53 -3.00 -1.33
N PHE A 420 6.72 -2.64 -0.06
CA PHE A 420 6.79 -3.59 1.06
C PHE A 420 6.25 -2.98 2.36
N GLY A 421 5.88 -3.82 3.33
CA GLY A 421 5.43 -3.38 4.64
C GLY A 421 4.20 -4.12 5.14
N ASN A 422 3.47 -3.50 6.06
CA ASN A 422 2.21 -3.96 6.60
C ASN A 422 1.08 -3.05 6.10
N ILE A 423 -0.06 -3.64 5.73
CA ILE A 423 -1.27 -2.90 5.39
C ILE A 423 -2.48 -3.56 6.05
N ALA A 424 -3.18 -2.79 6.86
CA ALA A 424 -4.49 -3.14 7.38
C ALA A 424 -5.41 -1.94 7.16
N ILE A 425 -6.45 -2.05 6.34
CA ILE A 425 -7.36 -0.93 6.09
C ILE A 425 -8.45 -0.90 7.17
N PRO A 426 -8.72 0.24 7.83
CA PRO A 426 -9.89 0.37 8.71
C PRO A 426 -11.20 0.08 7.96
N ARG A 427 -12.08 -0.71 8.54
CA ARG A 427 -13.38 -1.07 7.95
C ARG A 427 -14.46 -0.08 8.38
N VAL A 428 -15.49 0.08 7.56
CA VAL A 428 -16.65 0.94 7.87
C VAL A 428 -17.26 0.53 9.21
N GLY A 429 -17.52 1.52 10.07
CA GLY A 429 -18.03 1.32 11.43
C GLY A 429 -16.97 1.11 12.50
N GLN A 430 -15.69 0.92 12.14
CA GLN A 430 -14.61 0.80 13.13
C GLN A 430 -14.21 2.15 13.71
N GLU A 431 -13.83 2.14 14.99
CA GLU A 431 -13.29 3.28 15.71
C GLU A 431 -11.79 3.45 15.45
N VAL A 432 -11.38 4.68 15.15
CA VAL A 432 -9.99 5.06 14.88
C VAL A 432 -9.59 6.30 15.69
N ILE A 433 -8.30 6.37 16.03
CA ILE A 433 -7.70 7.56 16.63
C ILE A 433 -7.19 8.45 15.51
N VAL A 434 -7.72 9.67 15.43
CA VAL A 434 -7.37 10.69 14.44
C VAL A 434 -6.59 11.80 15.11
N ASP A 435 -5.33 11.95 14.73
CA ASP A 435 -4.49 13.09 15.08
C ASP A 435 -4.57 14.17 13.98
N PHE A 436 -4.02 15.35 14.26
CA PHE A 436 -4.08 16.50 13.37
C PHE A 436 -2.66 17.06 13.18
N LEU A 437 -2.15 17.07 11.94
CA LEU A 437 -0.78 17.51 11.67
C LEU A 437 -0.60 18.98 12.07
N ASN A 438 0.36 19.25 12.96
CA ASN A 438 0.59 20.55 13.61
C ASN A 438 -0.62 21.08 14.39
N GLY A 439 -1.50 20.19 14.87
CA GLY A 439 -2.74 20.54 15.55
C GLY A 439 -3.80 21.14 14.62
N ASP A 440 -3.60 21.15 13.30
CA ASP A 440 -4.51 21.81 12.37
C ASP A 440 -5.75 20.96 12.07
N PRO A 441 -6.97 21.46 12.38
CA PRO A 441 -8.23 20.77 12.10
C PRO A 441 -8.42 20.31 10.65
N ASP A 442 -7.77 20.96 9.68
CA ASP A 442 -7.86 20.66 8.24
C ASP A 442 -6.93 19.52 7.79
N GLN A 443 -6.05 19.03 8.69
CA GLN A 443 -5.06 17.98 8.37
C GLN A 443 -5.20 16.73 9.25
N PRO A 444 -6.33 16.02 9.17
CA PRO A 444 -6.51 14.78 9.91
C PRO A 444 -5.57 13.68 9.40
N ILE A 445 -5.07 12.86 10.33
CA ILE A 445 -4.33 11.62 10.06
C ILE A 445 -4.69 10.56 11.09
N ILE A 446 -5.03 9.35 10.65
CA ILE A 446 -5.33 8.25 11.56
C ILE A 446 -4.01 7.66 12.07
N THR A 447 -3.81 7.66 13.39
CA THR A 447 -2.59 7.20 14.05
C THR A 447 -2.77 5.91 14.83
N GLY A 448 -4.01 5.50 15.11
CA GLY A 448 -4.29 4.31 15.89
C GLY A 448 -5.72 3.79 15.75
N ARG A 449 -6.00 2.72 16.50
CA ARG A 449 -7.29 2.02 16.53
C ARG A 449 -7.59 1.57 17.95
N THR A 450 -8.87 1.50 18.27
CA THR A 450 -9.35 1.11 19.60
C THR A 450 -10.50 0.11 19.47
N TYR A 451 -10.52 -0.85 20.40
CA TYR A 451 -11.71 -1.67 20.63
C TYR A 451 -12.64 -0.92 21.58
N HIS A 452 -13.94 -1.15 21.45
CA HIS A 452 -14.98 -0.61 22.33
C HIS A 452 -16.04 -1.70 22.62
N ALA A 453 -17.07 -1.37 23.40
CA ALA A 453 -18.01 -2.37 23.91
C ALA A 453 -18.71 -3.23 22.84
N ALA A 454 -18.92 -2.67 21.63
CA ALA A 454 -19.54 -3.36 20.49
C ALA A 454 -18.52 -3.89 19.47
N ASN A 455 -17.34 -3.29 19.35
CA ASN A 455 -16.21 -3.80 18.57
C ASN A 455 -15.18 -4.38 19.53
N ARG A 456 -15.37 -5.64 19.94
CA ARG A 456 -14.53 -6.29 20.95
C ARG A 456 -13.26 -6.86 20.33
N ALA A 457 -12.23 -6.98 21.16
CA ALA A 457 -10.99 -7.67 20.79
C ALA A 457 -11.25 -9.15 20.45
N PRO A 458 -10.40 -9.79 19.63
CA PRO A 458 -10.43 -11.24 19.42
C PRO A 458 -10.28 -12.01 20.75
N GLY A 459 -11.05 -13.09 20.91
CA GLY A 459 -11.06 -13.92 22.12
C GLY A 459 -11.95 -13.35 23.23
N ASP A 460 -11.86 -13.96 24.41
CA ASP A 460 -12.74 -13.68 25.54
C ASP A 460 -11.96 -13.03 26.71
N LEU A 461 -11.46 -11.81 26.50
CA LEU A 461 -10.74 -11.08 27.55
C LEU A 461 -11.66 -10.81 28.77
N PRO A 462 -11.13 -10.96 30.01
CA PRO A 462 -9.72 -11.18 30.37
C PRO A 462 -9.28 -12.66 30.40
N GLY A 463 -10.12 -13.62 30.00
CA GLY A 463 -9.80 -15.05 30.01
C GLY A 463 -8.63 -15.41 29.09
N THR A 464 -8.53 -14.76 27.93
CA THR A 464 -7.45 -14.97 26.94
C THR A 464 -6.27 -14.00 27.09
N LYS A 465 -5.99 -13.52 28.31
CA LYS A 465 -4.95 -12.49 28.56
C LYS A 465 -3.51 -12.90 28.19
N THR A 466 -3.23 -14.19 28.06
CA THR A 466 -1.93 -14.73 27.62
C THR A 466 -1.82 -14.85 26.10
N GLN A 467 -2.90 -14.54 25.37
CA GLN A 467 -2.95 -14.69 23.93
C GLN A 467 -2.68 -13.37 23.21
N MET A 468 -1.85 -13.45 22.18
CA MET A 468 -1.66 -12.41 21.17
C MET A 468 -2.13 -12.96 19.82
N ALA A 469 -3.03 -12.25 19.14
CA ALA A 469 -3.56 -12.69 17.85
C ALA A 469 -3.55 -11.58 16.79
N ILE A 470 -3.18 -11.96 15.57
CA ILE A 470 -3.44 -11.20 14.35
C ILE A 470 -4.56 -11.94 13.62
N ARG A 471 -5.80 -11.49 13.82
CA ARG A 471 -7.01 -12.10 13.24
C ARG A 471 -7.60 -11.17 12.17
N SER A 472 -7.87 -11.73 11.00
CA SER A 472 -8.60 -11.06 9.91
C SER A 472 -10.10 -11.41 9.96
N GLN A 473 -10.89 -10.86 9.04
CA GLN A 473 -12.27 -11.26 8.82
C GLN A 473 -12.52 -11.40 7.32
N THR A 474 -13.20 -12.47 6.91
CA THR A 474 -13.62 -12.67 5.51
C THR A 474 -14.49 -11.49 5.07
N TYR A 475 -14.11 -10.85 3.96
CA TYR A 475 -14.85 -9.72 3.41
C TYR A 475 -16.26 -10.15 2.97
N LYS A 476 -17.29 -9.44 3.44
CA LYS A 476 -18.71 -9.73 3.15
C LYS A 476 -19.10 -11.20 3.42
N GLY A 477 -18.49 -11.81 4.45
CA GLY A 477 -18.72 -13.22 4.77
C GLY A 477 -18.34 -13.58 6.21
N ASN A 478 -18.53 -14.85 6.54
CA ASN A 478 -18.17 -15.42 7.84
C ASN A 478 -16.81 -16.13 7.75
N GLY A 479 -16.04 -16.11 8.84
CA GLY A 479 -14.74 -16.77 8.93
C GLY A 479 -13.55 -15.81 8.98
N TYR A 480 -12.35 -16.34 9.20
CA TYR A 480 -11.14 -15.55 9.45
C TYR A 480 -9.87 -16.32 9.10
N ASN A 481 -8.79 -15.60 8.83
CA ASN A 481 -7.43 -16.14 8.94
C ASN A 481 -6.79 -15.59 10.22
N GLU A 482 -5.97 -16.40 10.89
CA GLU A 482 -5.35 -16.04 12.16
C GLU A 482 -3.92 -16.56 12.32
N LEU A 483 -3.08 -15.72 12.92
CA LEU A 483 -1.83 -16.11 13.57
C LEU A 483 -1.96 -15.78 15.06
N MET A 484 -1.88 -16.79 15.93
CA MET A 484 -2.07 -16.64 17.37
C MET A 484 -0.92 -17.28 18.15
N PHE A 485 -0.44 -16.56 19.16
CA PHE A 485 0.57 -16.99 20.13
C PHE A 485 -0.09 -17.03 21.53
N ASP A 486 0.02 -18.15 22.22
CA ASP A 486 -0.38 -18.29 23.63
C ASP A 486 0.87 -18.47 24.49
N ASP A 487 1.10 -17.55 25.41
CA ASP A 487 2.26 -17.53 26.30
C ASP A 487 1.93 -18.12 27.69
N GLN A 488 0.85 -18.90 27.81
CA GLN A 488 0.53 -19.60 29.05
C GLN A 488 1.60 -20.65 29.37
N THR A 489 2.29 -20.49 30.50
CA THR A 489 3.42 -21.34 30.91
C THR A 489 3.05 -22.82 30.95
N GLY A 490 3.84 -23.64 30.24
CA GLY A 490 3.64 -25.08 30.12
C GLY A 490 2.50 -25.50 29.18
N GLN A 491 1.85 -24.53 28.53
CA GLN A 491 0.79 -24.73 27.53
C GLN A 491 1.00 -23.78 26.34
N GLU A 492 2.24 -23.38 26.08
CA GLU A 492 2.58 -22.44 25.02
C GLU A 492 2.14 -22.99 23.65
N LEU A 493 1.51 -22.14 22.84
CA LEU A 493 0.93 -22.55 21.55
C LEU A 493 1.17 -21.50 20.47
N LEU A 494 1.66 -21.95 19.31
CA LEU A 494 1.57 -21.22 18.06
C LEU A 494 0.47 -21.84 17.20
N SER A 495 -0.58 -21.08 16.91
CA SER A 495 -1.69 -21.50 16.04
C SER A 495 -1.70 -20.69 14.75
N VAL A 496 -1.77 -21.39 13.62
CA VAL A 496 -1.91 -20.79 12.28
C VAL A 496 -3.18 -21.35 11.67
N HIS A 497 -4.15 -20.47 11.41
CA HIS A 497 -5.43 -20.83 10.81
C HIS A 497 -5.61 -20.14 9.45
N ALA A 498 -5.82 -20.93 8.41
CA ALA A 498 -6.17 -20.46 7.07
C ALA A 498 -7.62 -20.85 6.74
N GLN A 499 -8.45 -19.87 6.41
CA GLN A 499 -9.88 -20.08 6.12
C GLN A 499 -10.11 -20.91 4.84
N LYS A 500 -9.16 -20.87 3.91
CA LYS A 500 -9.25 -21.53 2.60
C LYS A 500 -7.93 -22.17 2.19
N ASP A 501 -7.12 -21.47 1.41
CA ASP A 501 -5.85 -22.00 0.87
C ASP A 501 -4.67 -21.49 1.70
N MET A 502 -3.74 -22.39 2.07
CA MET A 502 -2.44 -22.03 2.63
C MET A 502 -1.34 -22.36 1.62
N LYS A 503 -0.56 -21.35 1.22
CA LYS A 503 0.56 -21.51 0.29
C LYS A 503 1.86 -21.06 0.96
N THR A 504 2.85 -21.94 0.97
CA THR A 504 4.20 -21.65 1.48
C THR A 504 5.20 -21.83 0.34
N VAL A 505 6.02 -20.80 0.08
CA VAL A 505 7.10 -20.84 -0.92
C VAL A 505 8.41 -20.57 -0.19
N VAL A 506 9.36 -21.49 -0.29
CA VAL A 506 10.70 -21.36 0.29
C VAL A 506 11.71 -21.45 -0.86
N LEU A 507 12.52 -20.40 -1.03
CA LEU A 507 13.43 -20.29 -2.17
C LEU A 507 14.73 -21.08 -2.01
N ASN A 508 15.05 -21.50 -0.78
CA ASN A 508 16.24 -22.28 -0.47
C ASN A 508 15.85 -23.44 0.47
N ASN A 509 16.37 -23.45 1.70
CA ASN A 509 16.17 -24.55 2.63
C ASN A 509 14.94 -24.33 3.53
N ARG A 510 14.16 -25.39 3.73
CA ARG A 510 13.12 -25.47 4.76
C ARG A 510 13.51 -26.56 5.74
N ASP A 511 13.74 -26.18 7.00
CA ASP A 511 13.96 -27.11 8.09
C ASP A 511 12.69 -27.24 8.96
N THR A 512 12.45 -28.44 9.48
CA THR A 512 11.36 -28.69 10.44
C THR A 512 11.88 -29.67 11.48
N ASN A 513 11.95 -29.23 12.73
CA ASN A 513 12.44 -30.02 13.85
C ASN A 513 11.37 -30.10 14.94
N VAL A 514 10.83 -31.29 15.15
CA VAL A 514 9.78 -31.57 16.15
C VAL A 514 10.35 -32.50 17.20
N LYS A 515 10.39 -32.04 18.47
CA LYS A 515 11.05 -32.76 19.57
C LYS A 515 10.27 -33.94 20.13
N VAL A 516 8.95 -33.89 20.02
CA VAL A 516 8.05 -34.93 20.56
C VAL A 516 7.35 -35.60 19.38
N ASP A 517 6.14 -35.16 19.03
CA ASP A 517 5.32 -35.81 18.00
C ASP A 517 4.91 -34.82 16.90
N HIS A 518 4.94 -35.30 15.64
CA HIS A 518 4.36 -34.61 14.49
C HIS A 518 3.17 -35.40 13.96
N SER A 519 2.00 -34.75 13.92
CA SER A 519 0.77 -35.31 13.37
C SER A 519 0.30 -34.46 12.19
N GLU A 520 0.10 -35.09 11.03
CA GLU A 520 -0.45 -34.47 9.83
C GLU A 520 -1.66 -35.27 9.36
N THR A 521 -2.77 -34.59 9.06
CA THR A 521 -4.00 -35.22 8.55
C THR A 521 -4.41 -34.54 7.25
N ILE A 522 -4.42 -35.31 6.17
CA ILE A 522 -4.85 -34.85 4.85
C ILE A 522 -6.20 -35.49 4.53
N GLY A 523 -7.26 -34.69 4.44
CA GLY A 523 -8.62 -35.20 4.17
C GLY A 523 -8.84 -35.75 2.76
N HIS A 524 -7.95 -35.42 1.81
CA HIS A 524 -7.99 -35.89 0.43
C HIS A 524 -6.62 -36.41 -0.02
N ASN A 525 -5.90 -35.65 -0.84
CA ASN A 525 -4.67 -36.13 -1.49
C ASN A 525 -3.44 -35.33 -1.03
N GLN A 526 -2.35 -36.05 -0.75
CA GLN A 526 -1.02 -35.47 -0.60
C GLN A 526 -0.22 -35.81 -1.87
N LYS A 527 0.37 -34.79 -2.52
CA LYS A 527 1.29 -34.97 -3.65
C LYS A 527 2.66 -34.45 -3.26
N VAL A 528 3.67 -35.31 -3.32
CA VAL A 528 5.07 -34.97 -3.10
C VAL A 528 5.82 -35.20 -4.41
N THR A 529 6.68 -34.26 -4.79
CA THR A 529 7.57 -34.39 -5.96
C THR A 529 8.97 -34.03 -5.52
N VAL A 530 9.90 -34.96 -5.72
CA VAL A 530 11.30 -34.81 -5.34
C VAL A 530 12.15 -34.92 -6.61
N GLY A 531 12.91 -33.86 -6.92
CA GLY A 531 13.61 -33.75 -8.20
C GLY A 531 14.89 -34.58 -8.32
N LEU A 532 15.59 -34.87 -7.21
CA LEU A 532 16.85 -35.61 -7.19
C LEU A 532 16.74 -36.89 -6.37
N GLY A 533 16.57 -36.76 -5.05
CA GLY A 533 16.54 -37.90 -4.15
C GLY A 533 15.80 -37.59 -2.85
N GLN A 534 15.08 -38.59 -2.36
CA GLN A 534 14.41 -38.58 -1.07
C GLN A 534 15.05 -39.64 -0.18
N THR A 535 15.51 -39.26 1.01
CA THR A 535 15.96 -40.22 2.03
C THR A 535 15.01 -40.17 3.21
N VAL A 536 14.40 -41.30 3.53
CA VAL A 536 13.54 -41.48 4.69
C VAL A 536 14.19 -42.52 5.60
N LYS A 537 14.56 -42.12 6.82
CA LYS A 537 15.04 -43.05 7.85
C LYS A 537 13.92 -43.25 8.86
N VAL A 538 13.40 -44.47 8.96
CA VAL A 538 12.36 -44.86 9.93
C VAL A 538 12.95 -45.83 10.94
N GLY A 539 12.70 -45.60 12.23
CA GLY A 539 13.38 -46.30 13.33
C GLY A 539 12.89 -47.73 13.59
N LYS A 540 11.57 -47.93 13.80
CA LYS A 540 11.03 -49.22 14.27
C LYS A 540 10.07 -49.91 13.30
N GLU A 541 9.06 -49.21 12.77
CA GLU A 541 8.02 -49.84 11.94
C GLU A 541 7.54 -48.89 10.84
N ASN A 542 7.28 -49.46 9.66
CA ASN A 542 6.49 -48.85 8.60
C ASN A 542 5.30 -49.77 8.34
N ALA A 543 4.09 -49.37 8.73
CA ALA A 543 2.86 -50.07 8.41
C ALA A 543 2.18 -49.35 7.23
N VAL A 544 1.99 -50.06 6.12
CA VAL A 544 1.26 -49.56 4.94
C VAL A 544 0.03 -50.45 4.76
N GLY A 545 -1.16 -49.85 4.75
CA GLY A 545 -2.43 -50.53 4.47
C GLY A 545 -2.95 -50.13 3.09
N HIS A 546 -3.61 -51.05 2.39
CA HIS A 546 -4.14 -50.97 1.03
C HIS A 546 -3.23 -51.61 -0.04
N ASP A 547 -2.73 -50.86 -1.02
CA ASP A 547 -2.01 -51.38 -2.18
C ASP A 547 -0.73 -50.58 -2.44
N GLN A 548 0.38 -51.25 -2.75
CA GLN A 548 1.65 -50.61 -3.07
C GLN A 548 2.06 -50.98 -4.50
N THR A 549 2.19 -49.99 -5.39
CA THR A 549 2.82 -50.14 -6.71
C THR A 549 4.14 -49.40 -6.73
N ILE A 550 5.23 -50.09 -7.06
CA ILE A 550 6.57 -49.53 -7.17
C ILE A 550 7.02 -49.67 -8.63
N THR A 551 7.25 -48.56 -9.32
CA THR A 551 7.89 -48.53 -10.65
C THR A 551 9.31 -48.03 -10.49
N VAL A 552 10.29 -48.81 -10.93
CA VAL A 552 11.71 -48.41 -10.95
C VAL A 552 12.12 -48.26 -12.41
N ALA A 553 12.60 -47.07 -12.79
CA ALA A 553 12.88 -46.74 -14.19
C ALA A 553 14.25 -47.24 -14.69
N HIS A 554 15.21 -47.42 -13.78
CA HIS A 554 16.54 -47.96 -14.06
C HIS A 554 16.73 -49.22 -13.20
N ASP A 555 17.63 -49.18 -12.21
CA ASP A 555 17.98 -50.35 -11.42
C ASP A 555 17.36 -50.33 -10.01
N ARG A 556 17.01 -51.52 -9.53
CA ARG A 556 16.65 -51.75 -8.12
C ARG A 556 17.67 -52.71 -7.51
N SER A 557 18.56 -52.20 -6.67
CA SER A 557 19.43 -53.03 -5.81
C SER A 557 18.81 -53.18 -4.42
N ILE A 558 18.80 -54.40 -3.89
CA ILE A 558 18.40 -54.69 -2.51
C ILE A 558 19.55 -55.45 -1.83
N THR A 559 20.21 -54.82 -0.87
CA THR A 559 21.18 -55.47 0.02
C THR A 559 20.51 -55.76 1.36
N VAL A 560 20.43 -57.02 1.75
CA VAL A 560 19.93 -57.44 3.07
C VAL A 560 21.09 -58.00 3.87
N ARG A 561 21.43 -57.37 5.00
CA ARG A 561 22.61 -57.74 5.81
C ARG A 561 22.40 -58.99 6.68
N ASN A 562 21.17 -59.21 7.13
CA ASN A 562 20.78 -60.40 7.90
C ASN A 562 19.79 -61.21 7.05
N ASP A 563 18.58 -61.44 7.54
CA ASP A 563 17.60 -62.28 6.86
C ASP A 563 16.58 -61.47 6.05
N GLN A 564 16.25 -61.93 4.85
CA GLN A 564 15.07 -61.49 4.11
C GLN A 564 13.96 -62.56 4.24
N THR A 565 12.91 -62.27 5.00
CA THR A 565 11.71 -63.14 5.08
C THR A 565 10.58 -62.56 4.24
N LEU A 566 10.14 -63.28 3.20
CA LEU A 566 8.95 -62.93 2.42
C LEU A 566 7.81 -63.90 2.73
N LYS A 567 6.71 -63.40 3.33
CA LYS A 567 5.47 -64.16 3.56
C LYS A 567 4.37 -63.63 2.65
N VAL A 568 3.93 -64.45 1.69
CA VAL A 568 2.81 -64.15 0.80
C VAL A 568 1.62 -65.04 1.18
N THR A 569 0.45 -64.46 1.48
CA THR A 569 -0.73 -65.20 1.98
C THR A 569 -1.66 -65.70 0.87
N ARG A 570 -1.56 -65.13 -0.34
CA ARG A 570 -2.27 -65.58 -1.55
C ARG A 570 -1.24 -66.00 -2.62
N ASP A 571 -1.18 -65.29 -3.75
CA ASP A 571 -0.34 -65.63 -4.90
C ASP A 571 0.91 -64.75 -4.98
N ARG A 572 2.05 -65.34 -5.37
CA ARG A 572 3.21 -64.61 -5.91
C ARG A 572 3.31 -64.92 -7.41
N ARG A 573 3.27 -63.89 -8.26
CA ARG A 573 3.52 -63.99 -9.72
C ARG A 573 4.76 -63.18 -10.09
N GLY A 574 5.63 -63.73 -10.93
CA GLY A 574 6.82 -63.05 -11.44
C GLY A 574 6.94 -63.25 -12.95
N ASN A 575 7.44 -62.25 -13.66
CA ASN A 575 7.76 -62.29 -15.08
C ASN A 575 9.13 -61.64 -15.27
N SER A 576 10.10 -62.38 -15.78
CA SER A 576 11.46 -61.90 -16.06
C SER A 576 11.63 -61.81 -17.57
N GLY A 577 12.01 -60.63 -18.07
CA GLY A 577 12.05 -60.35 -19.51
C GLY A 577 13.32 -60.81 -20.25
N ARG A 578 14.42 -61.00 -19.52
CA ARG A 578 15.68 -61.55 -20.04
C ARG A 578 16.08 -62.74 -19.18
N ASP A 579 17.07 -62.57 -18.30
CA ASP A 579 17.63 -63.65 -17.50
C ASP A 579 17.13 -63.60 -16.04
N ASP A 580 16.98 -64.77 -15.43
CA ASP A 580 16.78 -64.95 -13.98
C ASP A 580 17.88 -65.89 -13.48
N ASN A 581 18.94 -65.29 -12.93
CA ASN A 581 20.12 -66.01 -12.42
C ASN A 581 20.00 -66.19 -10.90
N LEU A 582 20.03 -67.43 -10.44
CA LEU A 582 19.97 -67.76 -9.01
C LEU A 582 21.26 -68.46 -8.57
N TYR A 583 22.02 -67.79 -7.70
CA TYR A 583 23.17 -68.36 -6.98
C TYR A 583 22.79 -68.62 -5.52
N VAL A 584 23.04 -69.83 -5.01
CA VAL A 584 22.80 -70.21 -3.60
C VAL A 584 24.05 -70.90 -3.06
N GLU A 585 24.71 -70.28 -2.07
CA GLU A 585 26.01 -70.76 -1.55
C GLU A 585 25.89 -72.04 -0.71
N ARG A 586 24.82 -72.15 0.09
CA ARG A 586 24.55 -73.32 0.93
C ARG A 586 23.43 -74.18 0.31
N ASP A 587 22.25 -74.18 0.93
CA ASP A 587 21.17 -75.08 0.57
C ASP A 587 20.03 -74.32 -0.11
N ARG A 588 19.59 -74.80 -1.28
CA ARG A 588 18.28 -74.48 -1.83
C ARG A 588 17.31 -75.62 -1.53
N LYS A 589 16.37 -75.41 -0.60
CA LYS A 589 15.29 -76.36 -0.30
C LYS A 589 13.99 -75.88 -0.93
N ILE A 590 13.38 -76.72 -1.77
CA ILE A 590 12.08 -76.44 -2.39
C ILE A 590 11.09 -77.50 -1.92
N THR A 591 9.93 -77.07 -1.45
CA THR A 591 8.81 -77.98 -1.15
C THR A 591 7.58 -77.46 -1.86
N VAL A 592 7.04 -78.28 -2.77
CA VAL A 592 5.81 -77.99 -3.50
C VAL A 592 4.77 -79.02 -3.06
N LYS A 593 3.68 -78.58 -2.42
CA LYS A 593 2.58 -79.46 -2.02
C LYS A 593 1.65 -79.80 -3.19
N GLY A 594 1.56 -78.91 -4.17
CA GLY A 594 0.81 -79.10 -5.42
C GLY A 594 1.69 -79.63 -6.56
N SER A 595 1.35 -79.29 -7.79
CA SER A 595 2.14 -79.64 -8.97
C SER A 595 3.32 -78.68 -9.18
N GLN A 596 4.49 -79.22 -9.49
CA GLN A 596 5.61 -78.47 -10.08
C GLN A 596 5.69 -78.82 -11.56
N GLN A 597 5.57 -77.81 -12.44
CA GLN A 597 5.73 -77.96 -13.88
C GLN A 597 6.98 -77.19 -14.32
N HIS A 598 7.80 -77.81 -15.15
CA HIS A 598 8.97 -77.18 -15.77
C HIS A 598 8.88 -77.41 -17.27
N ASN A 599 8.82 -76.32 -18.04
CA ASN A 599 8.87 -76.36 -19.50
C ASN A 599 10.12 -75.62 -19.96
N THR A 600 10.99 -76.30 -20.69
CA THR A 600 12.23 -75.74 -21.25
C THR A 600 12.15 -75.88 -22.76
N THR A 601 12.28 -74.79 -23.50
CA THR A 601 12.14 -74.77 -24.97
C THR A 601 13.45 -75.09 -25.70
N GLN A 602 14.58 -74.88 -25.03
CA GLN A 602 15.92 -75.24 -25.49
C GLN A 602 16.52 -76.29 -24.54
N ASP A 603 17.81 -76.19 -24.21
CA ASP A 603 18.51 -77.18 -23.42
C ASP A 603 18.14 -77.10 -21.93
N HIS A 604 17.81 -78.25 -21.33
CA HIS A 604 17.74 -78.43 -19.89
C HIS A 604 18.98 -79.21 -19.42
N ILE A 605 19.96 -78.51 -18.87
CA ILE A 605 21.23 -79.10 -18.43
C ILE A 605 21.25 -79.19 -16.90
N SER A 606 21.43 -80.39 -16.37
CA SER A 606 21.56 -80.64 -14.93
C SER A 606 22.88 -81.36 -14.64
N LEU A 607 23.82 -80.66 -13.99
CA LEU A 607 25.07 -81.23 -13.49
C LEU A 607 24.99 -81.41 -11.98
N VAL A 608 25.08 -82.66 -11.51
CA VAL A 608 25.12 -82.99 -10.08
C VAL A 608 26.48 -83.62 -9.79
N LYS A 609 27.34 -82.92 -9.03
CA LYS A 609 28.66 -83.45 -8.63
C LYS A 609 28.57 -84.48 -7.49
N GLY A 610 27.49 -84.42 -6.69
CA GLY A 610 27.16 -85.39 -5.66
C GLY A 610 26.16 -86.44 -6.15
N HIS A 611 25.28 -86.91 -5.27
CA HIS A 611 24.24 -87.87 -5.63
C HIS A 611 23.04 -87.18 -6.27
N HIS A 612 22.61 -87.67 -7.44
CA HIS A 612 21.27 -87.40 -7.96
C HIS A 612 20.35 -88.55 -7.59
N SER A 613 19.43 -88.32 -6.64
CA SER A 613 18.41 -89.30 -6.23
C SER A 613 17.06 -88.90 -6.82
N LEU A 614 16.41 -89.85 -7.48
CA LEU A 614 15.06 -89.70 -8.02
C LEU A 614 14.22 -90.88 -7.53
N GLU A 615 13.24 -90.59 -6.67
CA GLU A 615 12.21 -91.54 -6.28
C GLU A 615 10.88 -91.08 -6.89
N VAL A 616 10.26 -91.93 -7.70
CA VAL A 616 8.93 -91.68 -8.27
C VAL A 616 7.99 -92.75 -7.74
N LYS A 617 7.00 -92.35 -6.94
CA LYS A 617 6.00 -93.28 -6.38
C LYS A 617 4.91 -93.67 -7.37
N GLY A 618 4.75 -92.90 -8.45
CA GLY A 618 3.90 -93.22 -9.59
C GLY A 618 4.74 -93.63 -10.80
N ASP A 619 4.25 -93.34 -12.01
CA ASP A 619 4.95 -93.69 -13.24
C ASP A 619 6.07 -92.68 -13.56
N LEU A 620 7.24 -93.20 -13.93
CA LEU A 620 8.29 -92.43 -14.58
C LEU A 620 8.26 -92.74 -16.08
N ALA A 621 7.90 -91.77 -16.91
CA ALA A 621 7.95 -91.87 -18.36
C ALA A 621 9.10 -91.01 -18.91
N GLN A 622 10.06 -91.64 -19.58
CA GLN A 622 11.12 -90.95 -20.32
C GLN A 622 10.93 -91.20 -21.81
N LYS A 623 10.58 -90.15 -22.56
CA LYS A 623 10.45 -90.19 -24.02
C LYS A 623 11.55 -89.33 -24.63
N VAL A 624 12.44 -89.95 -25.38
CA VAL A 624 13.57 -89.27 -26.04
C VAL A 624 13.40 -89.45 -27.55
N ALA A 625 13.35 -88.34 -28.31
CA ALA A 625 13.24 -88.38 -29.77
C ALA A 625 14.60 -88.65 -30.46
N GLY A 626 15.68 -88.16 -29.84
CA GLY A 626 17.06 -88.45 -30.23
C GLY A 626 17.57 -89.75 -29.59
N ALA A 627 18.78 -89.72 -29.04
CA ALA A 627 19.38 -90.87 -28.38
C ALA A 627 19.33 -90.76 -26.85
N LEU A 628 19.02 -91.87 -26.19
CA LEU A 628 19.15 -92.04 -24.74
C LEU A 628 20.46 -92.77 -24.44
N GLY A 629 21.39 -92.09 -23.76
CA GLY A 629 22.64 -92.67 -23.29
C GLY A 629 22.62 -92.89 -21.78
N VAL A 630 23.07 -94.05 -21.33
CA VAL A 630 23.39 -94.32 -19.93
C VAL A 630 24.82 -94.82 -19.91
N ASP A 631 25.72 -94.03 -19.32
CA ASP A 631 27.13 -94.37 -19.14
C ASP A 631 27.44 -94.30 -17.65
N ALA A 632 27.94 -95.40 -17.09
CA ALA A 632 28.26 -95.53 -15.69
C ALA A 632 29.60 -96.27 -15.55
N GLN A 633 30.50 -95.72 -14.73
CA GLN A 633 31.77 -96.41 -14.38
C GLN A 633 31.54 -97.59 -13.44
N GLY A 634 30.41 -97.61 -12.72
CA GLY A 634 29.96 -98.72 -11.88
C GLY A 634 28.82 -99.50 -12.53
N ASP A 635 28.03 -100.22 -11.73
CA ASP A 635 26.97 -101.08 -12.23
C ASP A 635 25.77 -100.29 -12.78
N ILE A 636 25.25 -100.73 -13.93
CA ILE A 636 23.90 -100.39 -14.39
C ILE A 636 22.99 -101.55 -13.99
N VAL A 637 22.16 -101.33 -12.96
CA VAL A 637 21.18 -102.32 -12.51
C VAL A 637 19.78 -101.90 -12.97
N LEU A 638 19.20 -102.67 -13.87
CA LEU A 638 17.78 -102.60 -14.20
C LEU A 638 17.06 -103.74 -13.48
N GLN A 639 16.16 -103.41 -12.57
CA GLN A 639 15.38 -104.37 -11.82
C GLN A 639 13.89 -104.09 -12.00
N SER A 640 13.13 -105.14 -12.31
CA SER A 640 11.67 -105.13 -12.40
C SER A 640 11.15 -106.38 -11.72
N GLN A 641 10.08 -106.27 -10.95
CA GLN A 641 9.44 -107.43 -10.32
C GLN A 641 8.65 -108.29 -11.32
N ILE A 642 8.33 -107.73 -12.49
CA ILE A 642 7.41 -108.36 -13.45
C ILE A 642 8.13 -108.64 -14.76
N LYS A 643 8.69 -107.61 -15.39
CA LYS A 643 9.23 -107.73 -16.75
C LYS A 643 10.19 -106.60 -17.06
N ILE A 644 11.31 -106.93 -17.69
CA ILE A 644 12.17 -105.97 -18.40
C ILE A 644 12.04 -106.28 -19.89
N THR A 645 11.78 -105.28 -20.71
CA THR A 645 11.70 -105.43 -22.17
C THR A 645 12.63 -104.44 -22.83
N LEU A 646 13.59 -104.95 -23.59
CA LEU A 646 14.46 -104.18 -24.47
C LEU A 646 14.00 -104.48 -25.90
N ARG A 647 13.38 -103.52 -26.58
CA ARG A 647 12.81 -103.73 -27.92
C ARG A 647 13.39 -102.74 -28.91
N VAL A 648 13.79 -103.24 -30.08
CA VAL A 648 14.24 -102.45 -31.23
C VAL A 648 13.49 -102.97 -32.46
N GLY A 649 12.55 -102.18 -33.00
CA GLY A 649 11.70 -102.61 -34.10
C GLY A 649 10.88 -103.88 -33.78
N SER A 650 11.06 -104.93 -34.58
CA SER A 650 10.47 -106.26 -34.36
C SER A 650 11.33 -107.19 -33.49
N SER A 651 12.56 -106.80 -33.14
CA SER A 651 13.46 -107.59 -32.30
C SER A 651 13.36 -107.18 -30.84
N PHE A 652 13.50 -108.13 -29.91
CA PHE A 652 13.47 -107.85 -28.48
C PHE A 652 14.23 -108.86 -27.63
N VAL A 653 14.60 -108.39 -26.45
CA VAL A 653 14.98 -109.20 -25.29
C VAL A 653 13.98 -108.92 -24.19
N VAL A 654 13.37 -109.96 -23.66
CA VAL A 654 12.46 -109.87 -22.53
C VAL A 654 13.03 -110.72 -21.39
N ILE A 655 13.16 -110.11 -20.22
CA ILE A 655 13.50 -110.80 -18.98
C ILE A 655 12.25 -110.82 -18.11
N HIS A 656 11.85 -112.00 -17.67
CA HIS A 656 10.69 -112.21 -16.81
C HIS A 656 10.97 -113.37 -15.82
N PRO A 657 10.14 -113.59 -14.79
CA PRO A 657 10.41 -114.60 -13.76
C PRO A 657 10.59 -116.04 -14.26
N GLY A 658 10.14 -116.34 -15.48
CA GLY A 658 10.22 -117.67 -16.10
C GLY A 658 11.42 -117.88 -17.02
N GLY A 659 12.21 -116.84 -17.34
CA GLY A 659 13.35 -116.96 -18.26
C GLY A 659 13.72 -115.67 -19.01
N VAL A 660 14.55 -115.83 -20.04
CA VAL A 660 14.95 -114.77 -20.97
C VAL A 660 14.49 -115.17 -22.37
N ASP A 661 13.57 -114.40 -22.94
CA ASP A 661 13.13 -114.55 -24.32
C ASP A 661 13.96 -113.64 -25.23
N ILE A 662 14.59 -114.21 -26.25
CA ILE A 662 15.34 -113.47 -27.26
C ILE A 662 14.72 -113.78 -28.63
N THR A 663 14.17 -112.75 -29.29
CA THR A 663 13.54 -112.90 -30.61
C THR A 663 14.04 -111.83 -31.58
N GLY A 664 14.46 -112.25 -32.78
CA GLY A 664 14.87 -111.37 -33.86
C GLY A 664 15.07 -112.14 -35.17
N LEU A 665 15.08 -111.45 -36.32
CA LEU A 665 15.28 -112.05 -37.66
C LEU A 665 16.63 -112.79 -37.77
N LYS A 666 17.64 -112.33 -37.02
CA LYS A 666 18.98 -112.93 -36.91
C LYS A 666 19.53 -112.69 -35.50
N ILE A 667 19.99 -113.75 -34.85
CA ILE A 667 20.64 -113.70 -33.54
C ILE A 667 22.11 -114.07 -33.74
N ASN A 668 23.03 -113.12 -33.56
CA ASN A 668 24.46 -113.37 -33.62
C ASN A 668 24.96 -113.72 -32.21
N LEU A 669 25.37 -114.97 -32.00
CA LEU A 669 26.08 -115.41 -30.80
C LEU A 669 27.57 -115.52 -31.14
N ASN A 670 28.43 -114.77 -30.44
CA ASN A 670 29.88 -114.71 -30.66
C ASN A 670 30.35 -114.23 -32.07
N GLY A 671 29.56 -113.43 -32.79
CA GLY A 671 29.88 -112.87 -34.11
C GLY A 671 29.64 -111.36 -34.21
N GLY A 672 30.55 -110.65 -34.90
CA GLY A 672 30.81 -109.20 -34.77
C GLY A 672 29.66 -108.23 -35.08
N GLY A 673 29.56 -107.23 -34.21
CA GLY A 673 28.83 -105.97 -34.39
C GLY A 673 29.60 -104.83 -33.70
N SER A 674 29.42 -103.59 -34.16
CA SER A 674 30.05 -102.40 -33.55
C SER A 674 29.11 -101.78 -32.52
N PRO A 675 29.58 -101.48 -31.29
CA PRO A 675 28.75 -100.81 -30.29
C PRO A 675 28.47 -99.36 -30.70
N GLY A 676 27.28 -98.86 -30.36
CA GLY A 676 27.00 -97.43 -30.39
C GLY A 676 27.74 -96.71 -29.26
N ALA A 677 28.14 -95.46 -29.48
CA ALA A 677 28.74 -94.63 -28.43
C ALA A 677 27.65 -93.95 -27.59
N PRO A 678 27.82 -93.83 -26.26
CA PRO A 678 26.93 -93.03 -25.43
C PRO A 678 26.88 -91.57 -25.90
N VAL A 679 25.72 -90.93 -25.78
CA VAL A 679 25.58 -89.49 -26.06
C VAL A 679 26.35 -88.71 -25.01
N LYS A 680 27.21 -87.76 -25.43
CA LYS A 680 28.00 -86.92 -24.52
C LYS A 680 27.10 -85.91 -23.79
N THR A 681 27.40 -85.63 -22.52
CA THR A 681 26.72 -84.59 -21.74
C THR A 681 27.13 -83.19 -22.21
N LEU A 682 26.20 -82.24 -22.15
CA LEU A 682 26.48 -80.82 -22.34
C LEU A 682 27.05 -80.24 -21.04
N GLN A 683 27.95 -79.25 -21.15
CA GLN A 683 28.52 -78.58 -19.98
C GLN A 683 27.53 -77.56 -19.43
N ALA A 684 27.28 -77.60 -18.12
CA ALA A 684 26.49 -76.58 -17.42
C ALA A 684 27.39 -75.37 -17.11
N ALA A 685 26.89 -74.16 -17.37
CA ALA A 685 27.55 -72.94 -16.91
C ALA A 685 27.53 -72.87 -15.37
N VAL A 686 28.68 -72.57 -14.75
CA VAL A 686 28.77 -72.36 -13.30
C VAL A 686 28.69 -70.86 -13.03
N LEU A 687 27.59 -70.43 -12.40
CA LEU A 687 27.44 -69.05 -11.95
C LEU A 687 28.41 -68.78 -10.79
N SER A 688 29.15 -67.68 -10.85
CA SER A 688 29.96 -67.17 -9.75
C SER A 688 29.11 -66.37 -8.76
N ARG A 689 29.56 -66.28 -7.51
CA ARG A 689 29.02 -65.32 -6.54
C ARG A 689 29.20 -63.92 -7.12
N LEU A 690 28.15 -63.10 -7.11
CA LEU A 690 28.27 -61.67 -7.40
C LEU A 690 29.17 -61.06 -6.30
N SER A 691 30.32 -60.50 -6.70
CA SER A 691 31.25 -59.84 -5.79
C SER A 691 30.57 -58.62 -5.16
N ASP A 692 30.81 -58.39 -3.87
CA ASP A 692 30.33 -57.21 -3.15
C ASP A 692 31.11 -55.92 -3.52
N GLU A 693 31.76 -55.89 -4.69
CA GLU A 693 32.66 -54.81 -5.12
C GLU A 693 32.06 -54.02 -6.29
N GLU A 694 32.12 -52.70 -6.13
CA GLU A 694 31.77 -51.68 -7.11
C GLU A 694 32.49 -51.95 -8.44
N GLY A 695 31.80 -51.68 -9.56
CA GLY A 695 32.11 -52.28 -10.85
C GLY A 695 33.47 -51.97 -11.46
N SER A 696 33.96 -52.92 -12.25
CA SER A 696 34.78 -52.67 -13.44
C SER A 696 34.50 -53.76 -14.49
N GLU A 697 34.24 -53.34 -15.72
CA GLU A 697 34.06 -54.21 -16.90
C GLU A 697 35.40 -54.84 -17.34
N PRO A 698 35.43 -55.99 -18.05
CA PRO A 698 36.67 -56.61 -18.48
C PRO A 698 37.43 -55.71 -19.49
N GLU A 699 38.70 -55.44 -19.19
CA GLU A 699 39.61 -54.64 -20.04
C GLU A 699 39.83 -55.29 -21.41
N GLN A 700 39.36 -54.63 -22.47
CA GLN A 700 39.79 -54.87 -23.85
C GLN A 700 41.00 -53.98 -24.15
N TYR A 701 42.13 -54.57 -24.54
CA TYR A 701 43.30 -53.83 -25.00
C TYR A 701 43.05 -53.32 -26.42
N ASN A 702 42.86 -52.01 -26.56
CA ASN A 702 42.66 -51.34 -27.84
C ASN A 702 43.93 -50.61 -28.24
N ILE A 703 44.58 -51.05 -29.31
CA ILE A 703 45.80 -50.41 -29.83
C ILE A 703 45.48 -49.70 -31.14
N GLN A 704 45.92 -48.45 -31.27
CA GLN A 704 45.84 -47.65 -32.49
C GLN A 704 47.21 -47.05 -32.80
N PHE A 705 47.67 -47.15 -34.05
CA PHE A 705 48.94 -46.57 -34.47
C PHE A 705 48.68 -45.24 -35.19
N SER A 706 49.36 -44.18 -34.76
CA SER A 706 49.36 -42.87 -35.43
C SER A 706 50.67 -42.67 -36.16
N PHE A 707 50.63 -42.61 -37.49
CA PHE A 707 51.81 -42.37 -38.32
C PHE A 707 51.91 -40.91 -38.75
N LYS A 708 53.03 -40.27 -38.40
CA LYS A 708 53.38 -38.91 -38.78
C LYS A 708 54.83 -38.88 -39.28
N ASP A 709 55.18 -37.94 -40.14
CA ASP A 709 56.57 -37.68 -40.51
C ASP A 709 57.33 -36.91 -39.42
N ASP A 710 58.62 -36.65 -39.64
CA ASP A 710 59.52 -35.99 -38.68
C ASP A 710 59.09 -34.54 -38.35
N ASP A 711 58.27 -33.92 -39.19
CA ASP A 711 57.68 -32.60 -39.00
C ASP A 711 56.27 -32.67 -38.34
N GLY A 712 55.80 -33.86 -38.00
CA GLY A 712 54.52 -34.10 -37.32
C GLY A 712 53.29 -34.09 -38.23
N VAL A 713 53.47 -34.15 -39.56
CA VAL A 713 52.38 -34.22 -40.54
C VAL A 713 51.88 -35.67 -40.65
N PRO A 714 50.56 -35.91 -40.54
CA PRO A 714 50.03 -37.27 -40.56
C PRO A 714 50.04 -37.89 -41.96
N TYR A 715 50.45 -39.15 -42.04
CA TYR A 715 50.31 -39.98 -43.23
C TYR A 715 48.85 -40.40 -43.42
N SER A 716 48.03 -39.46 -43.89
CA SER A 716 46.60 -39.67 -44.10
C SER A 716 46.29 -40.50 -45.34
N ASN A 717 45.17 -41.24 -45.32
CA ASN A 717 44.67 -42.06 -46.43
C ASN A 717 45.71 -42.99 -47.06
N THR A 718 46.68 -43.44 -46.25
CA THR A 718 47.82 -44.25 -46.70
C THR A 718 47.56 -45.71 -46.33
N ARG A 719 47.76 -46.62 -47.28
CA ARG A 719 47.55 -48.05 -47.06
C ARG A 719 48.58 -48.61 -46.07
N TYR A 720 48.18 -49.52 -45.20
CA TYR A 720 49.08 -50.24 -44.31
C TYR A 720 48.79 -51.74 -44.30
N VAL A 721 49.77 -52.52 -43.85
CA VAL A 721 49.63 -53.94 -43.49
C VAL A 721 50.12 -54.13 -42.06
N GLY A 722 49.28 -54.72 -41.22
CA GLY A 722 49.66 -55.13 -39.87
C GLY A 722 49.82 -56.63 -39.74
N TYR A 723 50.65 -57.03 -38.79
CA TYR A 723 51.01 -58.42 -38.48
C TYR A 723 50.83 -58.64 -36.98
N LEU A 724 50.06 -59.67 -36.62
CA LEU A 724 50.00 -60.22 -35.27
C LEU A 724 51.13 -61.25 -35.07
N GLU A 725 51.45 -61.60 -33.81
CA GLU A 725 52.51 -62.57 -33.49
C GLU A 725 52.26 -63.96 -34.09
N ASP A 726 51.01 -64.36 -34.26
CA ASP A 726 50.62 -65.63 -34.87
C ASP A 726 50.78 -65.67 -36.41
N GLY A 727 51.24 -64.55 -37.00
CA GLY A 727 51.45 -64.38 -38.43
C GLY A 727 50.22 -63.91 -39.21
N THR A 728 49.08 -63.68 -38.53
CA THR A 728 47.87 -63.16 -39.16
C THR A 728 48.11 -61.75 -39.70
N GLN A 729 47.71 -61.52 -40.97
CA GLN A 729 47.83 -60.23 -41.64
C GLN A 729 46.49 -59.54 -41.77
N PHE A 730 46.47 -58.24 -41.50
CA PHE A 730 45.34 -57.36 -41.80
C PHE A 730 45.81 -56.13 -42.59
N ARG A 731 44.91 -55.55 -43.39
CA ARG A 731 45.24 -54.43 -44.28
C ARG A 731 44.17 -53.36 -44.16
N GLY A 732 44.60 -52.12 -44.05
CA GLY A 732 43.70 -50.97 -43.93
C GLY A 732 44.27 -49.73 -44.59
N VAL A 733 43.57 -48.61 -44.39
CA VAL A 733 43.99 -47.28 -44.84
C VAL A 733 43.89 -46.37 -43.63
N THR A 734 44.92 -45.56 -43.37
CA THR A 734 44.89 -44.60 -42.27
C THR A 734 43.84 -43.52 -42.48
N ASP A 735 43.28 -42.99 -41.39
CA ASP A 735 42.32 -41.88 -41.45
C ASP A 735 43.00 -40.54 -41.77
N ASN A 736 42.22 -39.46 -41.77
CA ASN A 736 42.71 -38.11 -42.07
C ASN A 736 43.72 -37.57 -41.02
N LYS A 737 43.87 -38.23 -39.87
CA LYS A 737 44.84 -37.91 -38.81
C LYS A 737 46.03 -38.87 -38.79
N GLY A 738 46.14 -39.77 -39.77
CA GLY A 738 47.24 -40.72 -39.90
C GLY A 738 47.11 -41.93 -38.98
N CYS A 739 45.92 -42.15 -38.39
CA CYS A 739 45.67 -43.25 -37.47
C CYS A 739 45.15 -44.49 -38.18
N THR A 740 45.55 -45.69 -37.74
CA THR A 740 44.95 -46.96 -38.14
C THR A 740 43.55 -47.13 -37.53
N GLU A 741 42.80 -48.15 -37.94
CA GLU A 741 41.65 -48.59 -37.14
C GLU A 741 42.10 -49.12 -35.75
N ASN A 742 41.18 -49.17 -34.79
CA ASN A 742 41.47 -49.75 -33.47
C ASN A 742 41.52 -51.27 -33.57
N PHE A 743 42.62 -51.85 -33.10
CA PHE A 743 42.78 -53.29 -32.98
C PHE A 743 42.44 -53.69 -31.55
N ALA A 744 41.33 -54.42 -31.38
CA ALA A 744 40.95 -55.03 -30.11
C ALA A 744 41.55 -56.45 -30.06
N THR A 745 42.33 -56.75 -29.03
CA THR A 745 42.90 -58.08 -28.82
C THR A 745 42.50 -58.61 -27.45
N ASP A 746 42.23 -59.91 -27.37
CA ASP A 746 41.78 -60.58 -26.14
C ASP A 746 42.94 -60.79 -25.12
N GLY A 747 44.10 -60.17 -25.35
CA GLY A 747 45.30 -60.21 -24.49
C GLY A 747 46.44 -59.31 -24.99
N SER A 748 47.43 -59.06 -24.14
CA SER A 748 48.63 -58.27 -24.46
C SER A 748 49.52 -59.02 -25.47
N GLN A 749 49.67 -58.46 -26.67
CA GLN A 749 50.52 -59.00 -27.74
C GLN A 749 51.14 -57.87 -28.56
N VAL A 750 52.31 -58.11 -29.16
CA VAL A 750 52.99 -57.11 -30.00
C VAL A 750 52.36 -57.10 -31.39
N VAL A 751 51.90 -55.93 -31.83
CA VAL A 751 51.35 -55.71 -33.18
C VAL A 751 52.35 -54.91 -34.00
N LYS A 752 52.76 -55.42 -35.17
CA LYS A 752 53.66 -54.70 -36.08
C LYS A 752 52.87 -54.14 -37.24
N VAL A 753 52.97 -52.83 -37.50
CA VAL A 753 52.26 -52.18 -38.61
C VAL A 753 53.23 -51.48 -39.56
N ARG A 754 53.06 -51.74 -40.86
CA ARG A 754 53.87 -51.15 -41.94
C ARG A 754 53.00 -50.31 -42.88
N LEU A 755 53.34 -49.04 -43.07
CA LEU A 755 52.78 -48.23 -44.14
C LEU A 755 53.33 -48.67 -45.50
N LEU A 756 52.45 -48.79 -46.49
CA LEU A 756 52.77 -49.03 -47.88
C LEU A 756 52.95 -47.68 -48.59
N HIS A 757 53.95 -46.91 -48.17
CA HIS A 757 54.36 -45.65 -48.78
C HIS A 757 55.75 -45.80 -49.41
N GLN A 758 56.03 -45.15 -50.55
CA GLN A 758 57.22 -45.41 -51.39
C GLN A 758 58.59 -45.08 -50.76
N SER A 759 58.64 -44.70 -49.48
CA SER A 759 59.86 -44.18 -48.83
C SER A 759 60.02 -44.53 -47.35
N ILE A 760 59.27 -45.50 -46.79
CA ILE A 760 59.33 -45.82 -45.34
C ILE A 760 59.48 -47.34 -45.14
N ASP A 761 60.52 -47.74 -44.40
CA ASP A 761 60.70 -49.12 -43.93
C ASP A 761 60.16 -49.31 -42.49
N MET A 762 59.82 -50.56 -42.19
CA MET A 762 59.07 -51.06 -41.03
C MET A 762 59.32 -50.32 -39.69
N VAL A 763 58.25 -49.92 -39.00
CA VAL A 763 58.31 -49.36 -37.62
C VAL A 763 57.76 -50.40 -36.64
N GLU A 764 58.58 -50.80 -35.66
CA GLU A 764 58.18 -51.68 -34.56
C GLU A 764 57.83 -50.83 -33.33
N GLY A 765 56.61 -50.98 -32.81
CA GLY A 765 56.16 -50.33 -31.58
C GLY A 765 55.76 -51.37 -30.53
N GLY A 766 56.30 -51.25 -29.32
CA GLY A 766 55.87 -52.02 -28.15
C GLY A 766 54.71 -51.34 -27.40
N VAL A 767 53.96 -52.14 -26.66
CA VAL A 767 52.72 -51.77 -25.93
C VAL A 767 52.96 -50.61 -24.95
N TYR A 768 52.10 -49.59 -24.99
CA TYR A 768 51.87 -48.63 -23.89
C TYR A 768 50.52 -48.98 -23.24
N GLU A 769 50.49 -48.99 -21.90
CA GLU A 769 49.34 -49.37 -21.05
C GLU A 769 48.04 -48.63 -21.38
#